data_AF-A0A3A1UZ48-F1
#
_entry.id   AF-A0A3A1UZ48-F1
#
_cell.length_a   1.000
_cell.length_b   1.000
_cell.length_c   1.000
_cell.angle_alpha   90.00
_cell.angle_beta   90.00
_cell.angle_gamma   90.00
#
_symmetry.space_group_name_H-M   'P 1'
#
loop_
_entity.id
_entity.type
_entity.pdbx_description
1 polymer ?
#
loop_
_entity_poly.entity_id
_entity_poly.type
_entity_poly.pdbx_seq_one_letter_code
_entity_poly.pdbx_strand_id
1 'polypeptide(L)'
;MANKQKKLAALFMVLALFFTVLTGCKDSNSSGPSATPQESKTAEQSPQPSGGGGTGEPTVIVFGTHWQAGDDPNWKDPVTGEPGMPPEQLLARQKAQEAVLNELNVEIQWVQYPSDLRESLLKSVLANAPIVDVALLWGGSQGTLIGQNIFQPLDEYESIFSDPDDAWMLGDKMFGNKYFLNYILDFVNAWPLVYNISYLDKVDALKENGKTVYPHDLWKQGKWTWSAFEDYLTKVNEYYANKMSPVRTDVPIKAFQTDYRYTAFQAIHANGGAVYGADGLTADSAEAKEAVEYLDRLMSKNLMMSTRYGEDTSVPGWTWNGSDFGNGETVFTNMVPWLSNGAGQSLASRGESMGIVPFPRPDDLAADDPKYEQVIFPNNQFAVLKGVPKEKTELALKAFRLYWSTVYKTLASSDKALDFFEKQAKNTAINYGFDVTNEQYGEAVMEAFTGISGSSPNEYATIMPWSGMWTDTILGNSLYGLNGSPKYAGAIDAQKNVILDSMAAVEQTIGSGESKDNMPPTYATTGVPIAVAAGTDPSSIKWDTFVKAQDGIDGELPFGNVTVDVSTVKFDTVGQYDGGLALSVKDAAGNEGKTSYAVIVYDPNNTTPPTLTAKAEYRKVKVDEDASAINWGNDFVEQAVDKDGFDLKSNITADIGSLDVTTPGTYDVTLTVTDFAGNAANLTIAVTVE
;
A
#
# COMPACT_ATOMS: atom_id res chain seq x y z
N MET A 1 -14.45 61.01 -6.07
CA MET A 1 -15.07 60.19 -7.14
C MET A 1 -14.08 59.06 -7.43
N ALA A 2 -14.40 57.79 -7.62
CA ALA A 2 -15.56 56.97 -7.24
C ALA A 2 -15.12 55.48 -7.40
N ASN A 3 -15.49 54.49 -6.58
CA ASN A 3 -16.31 54.50 -5.37
C ASN A 3 -15.83 53.42 -4.36
N LYS A 4 -16.41 53.42 -3.15
CA LYS A 4 -16.50 52.27 -2.23
C LYS A 4 -17.24 51.09 -2.91
N GLN A 5 -17.11 49.80 -2.56
CA GLN A 5 -17.22 49.23 -1.22
C GLN A 5 -17.02 47.69 -1.22
N LYS A 6 -16.54 47.14 -0.09
CA LYS A 6 -16.73 45.77 0.48
C LYS A 6 -17.32 44.63 -0.36
N LYS A 7 -16.72 43.44 -0.23
CA LYS A 7 -17.42 42.18 0.12
C LYS A 7 -16.54 41.28 1.00
N LEU A 8 -17.14 40.62 2.00
CA LEU A 8 -16.53 39.60 2.86
C LEU A 8 -17.67 38.71 3.39
N ALA A 9 -17.32 37.45 3.70
CA ALA A 9 -18.05 36.48 4.53
C ALA A 9 -19.24 35.71 3.92
N ALA A 10 -19.17 34.39 4.15
CA ALA A 10 -20.25 33.45 4.44
C ALA A 10 -21.25 33.03 3.33
N LEU A 11 -21.93 31.87 3.42
CA LEU A 11 -21.66 30.54 4.03
C LEU A 11 -22.86 29.63 3.64
N PHE A 12 -22.66 28.33 3.40
CA PHE A 12 -23.66 27.23 3.32
C PHE A 12 -25.13 27.53 2.90
N MET A 13 -25.60 26.86 1.83
CA MET A 13 -26.95 26.27 1.85
C MET A 13 -27.07 25.04 0.93
N VAL A 14 -28.07 24.19 1.23
CA VAL A 14 -28.29 22.84 0.68
C VAL A 14 -29.72 22.77 0.07
N LEU A 15 -30.00 21.76 -0.77
CA LEU A 15 -31.29 21.46 -1.47
C LEU A 15 -31.68 22.47 -2.57
N ALA A 16 -32.18 22.09 -3.75
CA ALA A 16 -33.06 20.96 -4.08
C ALA A 16 -33.02 20.59 -5.59
N LEU A 17 -33.52 19.40 -5.94
CA LEU A 17 -33.82 19.03 -7.34
C LEU A 17 -35.04 19.80 -7.88
N PHE A 18 -35.07 20.06 -9.19
CA PHE A 18 -36.32 19.96 -9.97
C PHE A 18 -36.06 19.58 -11.44
N PHE A 19 -36.81 18.59 -11.94
CA PHE A 19 -36.88 18.21 -13.35
C PHE A 19 -37.81 19.17 -14.12
N THR A 20 -37.42 19.58 -15.32
CA THR A 20 -38.35 19.84 -16.44
C THR A 20 -37.68 19.56 -17.78
N VAL A 21 -38.11 18.50 -18.45
CA VAL A 21 -37.88 18.28 -19.89
C VAL A 21 -39.06 18.89 -20.63
N LEU A 22 -38.83 19.59 -21.75
CA LEU A 22 -39.70 19.53 -22.93
C LEU A 22 -39.06 20.19 -24.18
N THR A 23 -38.87 19.33 -25.18
CA THR A 23 -38.59 19.54 -26.62
C THR A 23 -39.21 20.77 -27.30
N GLY A 24 -38.57 21.30 -28.37
CA GLY A 24 -39.17 22.41 -29.14
C GLY A 24 -38.53 22.82 -30.50
N CYS A 25 -38.06 21.87 -31.31
CA CYS A 25 -37.74 21.92 -32.75
C CYS A 25 -37.83 23.27 -33.54
N LYS A 26 -36.81 23.55 -34.41
CA LYS A 26 -36.86 23.34 -35.89
C LYS A 26 -36.19 24.44 -36.77
N ASP A 27 -35.35 24.00 -37.73
CA ASP A 27 -35.02 24.54 -39.09
C ASP A 27 -34.67 26.04 -39.32
N SER A 28 -33.87 26.46 -40.32
CA SER A 28 -33.01 25.80 -41.33
C SER A 28 -32.16 26.85 -42.09
N ASN A 29 -31.17 26.42 -42.89
CA ASN A 29 -30.51 27.19 -43.99
C ASN A 29 -29.66 28.41 -43.55
N SER A 30 -28.69 28.97 -44.28
CA SER A 30 -27.85 28.62 -45.47
C SER A 30 -26.79 29.74 -45.62
N SER A 31 -25.63 29.68 -46.31
CA SER A 31 -24.95 28.69 -47.18
C SER A 31 -23.46 29.07 -47.30
N GLY A 32 -22.63 28.24 -47.98
CA GLY A 32 -21.28 28.64 -48.44
C GLY A 32 -21.30 29.53 -49.71
N PRO A 33 -20.23 29.57 -50.53
CA PRO A 33 -18.95 28.85 -50.43
C PRO A 33 -17.68 29.72 -50.73
N SER A 34 -16.48 29.12 -50.62
CA SER A 34 -15.44 29.22 -51.66
C SER A 34 -14.35 28.15 -51.47
N ALA A 35 -13.70 27.71 -52.56
CA ALA A 35 -12.58 26.77 -52.57
C ALA A 35 -11.47 27.30 -53.50
N THR A 36 -10.21 26.88 -53.37
CA THR A 36 -9.51 25.88 -54.23
C THR A 36 -7.98 26.11 -54.11
N PRO A 37 -7.08 25.23 -54.63
CA PRO A 37 -7.11 23.76 -54.79
C PRO A 37 -5.77 23.09 -54.34
N GLN A 38 -5.43 21.92 -54.92
CA GLN A 38 -4.16 21.16 -54.87
C GLN A 38 -3.86 20.38 -53.57
N GLU A 39 -3.34 19.15 -53.61
CA GLU A 39 -3.09 18.23 -54.75
C GLU A 39 -3.21 16.75 -54.30
N SER A 40 -3.50 15.83 -55.23
CA SER A 40 -3.77 14.42 -54.90
C SER A 40 -2.68 13.45 -55.36
N LYS A 41 -2.31 12.51 -54.49
CA LYS A 41 -1.68 11.23 -54.87
C LYS A 41 -2.26 10.09 -54.03
N THR A 42 -2.45 8.95 -54.69
CA THR A 42 -3.11 7.75 -54.16
C THR A 42 -2.13 6.86 -53.41
N ALA A 43 -2.62 6.15 -52.40
CA ALA A 43 -1.98 4.98 -51.78
C ALA A 43 -3.05 3.89 -51.55
N GLU A 44 -2.62 2.64 -51.37
CA GLU A 44 -3.46 1.45 -51.52
C GLU A 44 -4.29 1.07 -50.29
N GLN A 45 -5.40 0.37 -50.51
CA GLN A 45 -6.23 -0.18 -49.43
C GLN A 45 -5.58 -1.44 -48.83
N SER A 46 -5.41 -1.45 -47.51
CA SER A 46 -5.18 -2.66 -46.72
C SER A 46 -6.52 -3.20 -46.16
N PRO A 47 -6.66 -4.51 -45.88
CA PRO A 47 -7.96 -5.14 -45.67
C PRO A 47 -8.64 -4.70 -44.36
N GLN A 48 -9.95 -4.46 -44.47
CA GLN A 48 -10.83 -4.08 -43.37
C GLN A 48 -11.14 -5.29 -42.46
N PRO A 49 -10.89 -5.23 -41.14
CA PRO A 49 -11.40 -6.20 -40.18
C PRO A 49 -12.94 -6.20 -40.16
N SER A 50 -13.56 -7.38 -40.03
CA SER A 50 -15.02 -7.52 -39.98
C SER A 50 -15.58 -7.17 -38.59
N GLY A 51 -15.50 -5.89 -38.23
CA GLY A 51 -16.04 -5.38 -36.97
C GLY A 51 -17.55 -5.56 -36.86
N GLY A 52 -18.00 -6.32 -35.87
CA GLY A 52 -19.42 -6.57 -35.56
C GLY A 52 -20.09 -5.43 -34.78
N GLY A 53 -19.61 -4.19 -34.91
CA GLY A 53 -20.06 -3.04 -34.15
C GLY A 53 -21.55 -2.76 -34.36
N GLY A 54 -22.33 -2.81 -33.27
CA GLY A 54 -23.77 -2.51 -33.31
C GLY A 54 -24.02 -1.04 -33.63
N THR A 55 -24.97 -0.75 -34.54
CA THR A 55 -25.26 0.61 -35.02
C THR A 55 -26.14 1.41 -34.04
N GLY A 56 -25.76 1.47 -32.76
CA GLY A 56 -26.48 2.17 -31.69
C GLY A 56 -25.52 2.91 -30.76
N GLU A 57 -26.06 3.66 -29.80
CA GLU A 57 -25.25 4.36 -28.80
C GLU A 57 -24.38 3.36 -27.99
N PRO A 58 -23.13 3.69 -27.63
CA PRO A 58 -22.26 2.80 -26.87
C PRO A 58 -22.85 2.40 -25.51
N THR A 59 -22.58 1.17 -25.08
CA THR A 59 -22.93 0.73 -23.72
C THR A 59 -21.82 1.14 -22.76
N VAL A 60 -22.15 1.95 -21.74
CA VAL A 60 -21.20 2.35 -20.71
C VAL A 60 -20.93 1.20 -19.74
N ILE A 61 -19.66 0.83 -19.61
CA ILE A 61 -19.13 -0.06 -18.57
C ILE A 61 -18.28 0.78 -17.63
N VAL A 62 -18.58 0.72 -16.33
CA VAL A 62 -17.94 1.56 -15.31
C VAL A 62 -16.84 0.77 -14.60
N PHE A 63 -15.60 1.23 -14.74
CA PHE A 63 -14.45 0.71 -13.98
C PHE A 63 -14.22 1.59 -12.74
N GLY A 64 -14.33 1.00 -11.56
CA GLY A 64 -13.99 1.65 -10.30
C GLY A 64 -12.50 1.63 -10.04
N THR A 65 -11.96 2.70 -9.47
CA THR A 65 -10.57 2.79 -9.00
C THR A 65 -10.46 3.56 -7.68
N HIS A 66 -9.41 3.27 -6.91
CA HIS A 66 -9.03 4.03 -5.72
C HIS A 66 -8.06 5.18 -6.04
N TRP A 67 -7.53 5.28 -7.27
CA TRP A 67 -6.58 6.31 -7.69
C TRP A 67 -6.75 6.66 -9.18
N GLN A 68 -7.71 7.55 -9.48
CA GLN A 68 -8.10 7.84 -10.87
C GLN A 68 -6.97 8.39 -11.73
N ALA A 69 -6.02 9.14 -11.15
CA ALA A 69 -4.89 9.71 -11.89
C ALA A 69 -3.98 8.65 -12.55
N GLY A 70 -3.82 7.47 -11.92
CA GLY A 70 -2.98 6.40 -12.44
C GLY A 70 -3.67 5.46 -13.44
N ASP A 71 -5.00 5.40 -13.43
CA ASP A 71 -5.79 4.45 -14.22
C ASP A 71 -6.55 5.06 -15.39
N ASP A 72 -7.07 6.28 -15.24
CA ASP A 72 -7.93 6.92 -16.23
C ASP A 72 -7.11 7.77 -17.23
N PRO A 73 -7.00 7.36 -18.52
CA PRO A 73 -6.27 8.14 -19.52
C PRO A 73 -6.89 9.53 -19.80
N ASN A 74 -8.17 9.73 -19.44
CA ASN A 74 -8.84 11.00 -19.61
C ASN A 74 -8.58 11.95 -18.44
N TRP A 75 -8.21 11.46 -17.25
CA TRP A 75 -7.86 12.29 -16.10
C TRP A 75 -6.69 13.25 -16.39
N LYS A 76 -6.82 14.49 -15.94
CA LYS A 76 -5.81 15.54 -16.03
C LYS A 76 -5.67 16.19 -14.67
N ASP A 77 -4.44 16.51 -14.28
CA ASP A 77 -4.15 17.15 -13.02
C ASP A 77 -4.81 18.55 -12.94
N PRO A 78 -5.52 18.89 -11.85
CA PRO A 78 -6.33 20.10 -11.80
C PRO A 78 -5.51 21.40 -11.67
N VAL A 79 -4.18 21.32 -11.47
CA VAL A 79 -3.29 22.47 -11.32
C VAL A 79 -2.42 22.66 -12.57
N THR A 80 -1.88 21.57 -13.12
CA THR A 80 -0.93 21.57 -14.25
C THR A 80 -1.58 21.24 -15.59
N GLY A 81 -2.70 20.50 -15.59
CA GLY A 81 -3.36 19.98 -16.80
C GLY A 81 -2.72 18.73 -17.40
N GLU A 82 -1.64 18.21 -16.81
CA GLU A 82 -0.91 17.05 -17.34
C GLU A 82 -1.62 15.71 -17.04
N PRO A 83 -1.38 14.64 -17.83
CA PRO A 83 -1.85 13.30 -17.53
C PRO A 83 -1.20 12.73 -16.26
N GLY A 84 -1.93 11.95 -15.48
CA GLY A 84 -1.42 11.31 -14.25
C GLY A 84 -0.58 10.03 -14.47
N MET A 85 -0.33 9.65 -15.73
CA MET A 85 0.40 8.43 -16.12
C MET A 85 1.43 8.71 -17.22
N PRO A 86 2.53 7.93 -17.32
CA PRO A 86 3.58 8.13 -18.33
C PRO A 86 3.04 8.07 -19.78
N PRO A 87 3.68 8.76 -20.75
CA PRO A 87 3.18 8.85 -22.13
C PRO A 87 2.97 7.50 -22.85
N GLU A 88 3.81 6.51 -22.55
CA GLU A 88 3.68 5.14 -23.10
C GLU A 88 2.46 4.40 -22.53
N GLN A 89 2.19 4.56 -21.23
CA GLN A 89 1.00 4.01 -20.57
C GLN A 89 -0.25 4.71 -21.09
N LEU A 90 -0.23 6.04 -21.19
CA LEU A 90 -1.33 6.84 -21.74
C LEU A 90 -1.72 6.38 -23.15
N LEU A 91 -0.73 6.21 -24.04
CA LEU A 91 -0.96 5.73 -25.41
C LEU A 91 -1.53 4.30 -25.43
N ALA A 92 -1.04 3.41 -24.56
CA ALA A 92 -1.56 2.05 -24.42
C ALA A 92 -3.01 2.03 -23.91
N ARG A 93 -3.33 2.83 -22.86
CA ARG A 93 -4.68 2.97 -22.31
C ARG A 93 -5.67 3.59 -23.31
N GLN A 94 -5.24 4.58 -24.10
CA GLN A 94 -6.06 5.22 -25.13
C GLN A 94 -6.40 4.25 -26.27
N LYS A 95 -5.40 3.53 -26.80
CA LYS A 95 -5.64 2.46 -27.80
C LYS A 95 -6.57 1.36 -27.27
N ALA A 96 -6.45 1.03 -25.99
CA ALA A 96 -7.31 0.05 -25.35
C ALA A 96 -8.77 0.52 -25.21
N GLN A 97 -9.02 1.80 -24.91
CA GLN A 97 -10.37 2.38 -25.00
C GLN A 97 -10.90 2.38 -26.45
N GLU A 98 -10.07 2.75 -27.43
CA GLU A 98 -10.45 2.76 -28.85
C GLU A 98 -10.79 1.36 -29.37
N ALA A 99 -10.01 0.33 -29.00
CA ALA A 99 -10.28 -1.06 -29.37
C ALA A 99 -11.62 -1.55 -28.77
N VAL A 100 -11.85 -1.30 -27.48
CA VAL A 100 -13.10 -1.69 -26.80
C VAL A 100 -14.32 -0.98 -27.42
N LEU A 101 -14.20 0.30 -27.76
CA LEU A 101 -15.27 1.03 -28.44
C LEU A 101 -15.54 0.48 -29.84
N ASN A 102 -14.50 0.25 -30.65
CA ASN A 102 -14.65 -0.18 -32.04
C ASN A 102 -15.11 -1.65 -32.19
N GLU A 103 -14.67 -2.55 -31.29
CA GLU A 103 -14.98 -3.98 -31.38
C GLU A 103 -16.25 -4.38 -30.62
N LEU A 104 -16.55 -3.73 -29.49
CA LEU A 104 -17.67 -4.12 -28.60
C LEU A 104 -18.80 -3.07 -28.54
N ASN A 105 -18.61 -1.88 -29.13
CA ASN A 105 -19.49 -0.71 -28.93
C ASN A 105 -19.67 -0.36 -27.45
N VAL A 106 -18.56 -0.37 -26.69
CA VAL A 106 -18.50 -0.10 -25.25
C VAL A 106 -17.68 1.15 -24.97
N GLU A 107 -18.21 2.01 -24.10
CA GLU A 107 -17.45 3.12 -23.52
C GLU A 107 -16.99 2.72 -22.10
N ILE A 108 -15.69 2.77 -21.84
CA ILE A 108 -15.13 2.55 -20.49
C ILE A 108 -15.09 3.88 -19.75
N GLN A 109 -15.98 4.04 -18.77
CA GLN A 109 -15.97 5.15 -17.84
C GLN A 109 -15.18 4.77 -16.58
N TRP A 110 -14.16 5.55 -16.21
CA TRP A 110 -13.50 5.42 -14.93
C TRP A 110 -14.19 6.27 -13.86
N VAL A 111 -14.30 5.73 -12.63
CA VAL A 111 -14.89 6.39 -11.47
C VAL A 111 -14.03 6.15 -10.24
N GLN A 112 -13.59 7.21 -9.56
CA GLN A 112 -12.94 7.05 -8.26
C GLN A 112 -13.95 6.77 -7.14
N TYR A 113 -13.59 5.91 -6.19
CA TYR A 113 -14.41 5.70 -4.99
C TYR A 113 -14.50 6.98 -4.13
N PRO A 114 -15.66 7.24 -3.49
CA PRO A 114 -15.88 8.47 -2.72
C PRO A 114 -15.28 8.44 -1.30
N SER A 115 -15.01 7.26 -0.74
CA SER A 115 -14.34 7.04 0.54
C SER A 115 -13.58 5.71 0.50
N ASP A 116 -13.29 5.07 1.65
CA ASP A 116 -12.75 3.71 1.68
C ASP A 116 -13.62 2.78 0.81
N LEU A 117 -12.98 2.02 -0.07
CA LEU A 117 -13.69 1.13 -1.01
C LEU A 117 -14.40 -0.02 -0.28
N ARG A 118 -13.94 -0.41 0.91
CA ARG A 118 -14.54 -1.50 1.71
C ARG A 118 -15.91 -1.13 2.26
N GLU A 119 -16.11 0.16 2.51
CA GLU A 119 -17.44 0.70 2.79
C GLU A 119 -18.20 1.03 1.50
N SER A 120 -17.55 1.72 0.56
CA SER A 120 -18.21 2.29 -0.63
C SER A 120 -18.85 1.21 -1.51
N LEU A 121 -18.14 0.10 -1.72
CA LEU A 121 -18.63 -1.03 -2.50
C LEU A 121 -19.75 -1.76 -1.76
N LEU A 122 -19.58 -2.05 -0.46
CA LEU A 122 -20.60 -2.69 0.38
C LEU A 122 -21.90 -1.86 0.42
N LYS A 123 -21.82 -0.54 0.67
CA LYS A 123 -22.96 0.40 0.63
C LYS A 123 -23.74 0.28 -0.70
N SER A 124 -23.03 0.19 -1.83
CA SER A 124 -23.66 0.09 -3.15
C SER A 124 -24.37 -1.24 -3.40
N VAL A 125 -23.81 -2.35 -2.90
CA VAL A 125 -24.40 -3.68 -3.01
C VAL A 125 -25.60 -3.84 -2.06
N LEU A 126 -25.50 -3.36 -0.82
CA LEU A 126 -26.63 -3.32 0.14
C LEU A 126 -27.79 -2.43 -0.34
N ALA A 127 -27.49 -1.37 -1.09
CA ALA A 127 -28.51 -0.54 -1.76
C ALA A 127 -29.12 -1.19 -3.01
N ASN A 128 -28.65 -2.38 -3.43
CA ASN A 128 -28.96 -3.02 -4.72
C ASN A 128 -28.77 -2.06 -5.91
N ALA A 129 -27.72 -1.22 -5.84
CA ALA A 129 -27.36 -0.25 -6.86
C ALA A 129 -25.83 -0.10 -6.92
N PRO A 130 -25.11 -1.08 -7.52
CA PRO A 130 -23.66 -1.07 -7.62
C PRO A 130 -23.16 0.22 -8.30
N ILE A 131 -22.20 0.89 -7.66
CA ILE A 131 -21.67 2.18 -8.17
C ILE A 131 -20.73 2.01 -9.37
N VAL A 132 -20.24 0.80 -9.61
CA VAL A 132 -19.33 0.42 -10.70
C VAL A 132 -19.67 -1.00 -11.18
N ASP A 133 -19.29 -1.36 -12.40
CA ASP A 133 -19.49 -2.73 -12.92
C ASP A 133 -18.31 -3.63 -12.53
N VAL A 134 -17.07 -3.14 -12.71
CA VAL A 134 -15.85 -3.84 -12.32
C VAL A 134 -15.05 -2.95 -11.36
N ALA A 135 -14.74 -3.45 -10.17
CA ALA A 135 -14.12 -2.69 -9.09
C ALA A 135 -12.64 -3.06 -8.93
N LEU A 136 -11.73 -2.10 -9.09
CA LEU A 136 -10.31 -2.24 -8.74
C LEU A 136 -10.09 -2.13 -7.23
N LEU A 137 -9.51 -3.18 -6.67
CA LEU A 137 -9.24 -3.38 -5.25
C LEU A 137 -7.75 -3.09 -4.98
N TRP A 138 -7.44 -2.37 -3.91
CA TRP A 138 -6.05 -2.23 -3.46
C TRP A 138 -5.59 -3.50 -2.73
N GLY A 139 -4.33 -3.91 -2.93
CA GLY A 139 -3.78 -5.16 -2.40
C GLY A 139 -3.87 -5.26 -0.87
N GLY A 140 -4.65 -6.23 -0.39
CA GLY A 140 -4.97 -6.44 1.03
C GLY A 140 -6.44 -6.14 1.39
N SER A 141 -7.19 -5.45 0.52
CA SER A 141 -8.62 -5.21 0.74
C SER A 141 -9.49 -6.42 0.40
N GLN A 142 -9.03 -7.29 -0.51
CA GLN A 142 -9.79 -8.42 -1.04
C GLN A 142 -10.38 -9.31 0.07
N GLY A 143 -9.60 -9.62 1.11
CA GLY A 143 -9.99 -10.47 2.23
C GLY A 143 -11.12 -9.91 3.08
N THR A 144 -11.21 -8.58 3.21
CA THR A 144 -12.37 -7.93 3.85
C THR A 144 -13.61 -8.13 2.96
N LEU A 145 -13.49 -7.78 1.68
CA LEU A 145 -14.61 -7.70 0.73
C LEU A 145 -15.22 -9.08 0.38
N ILE A 146 -14.39 -10.11 0.24
CA ILE A 146 -14.87 -11.49 0.05
C ILE A 146 -15.58 -11.99 1.31
N GLY A 147 -15.12 -11.57 2.50
CA GLY A 147 -15.79 -11.80 3.78
C GLY A 147 -17.06 -10.97 4.02
N GLN A 148 -17.29 -9.91 3.24
CA GLN A 148 -18.57 -9.18 3.14
C GLN A 148 -19.53 -9.84 2.13
N ASN A 149 -19.04 -10.78 1.31
CA ASN A 149 -19.77 -11.48 0.25
C ASN A 149 -20.38 -10.51 -0.80
N ILE A 150 -19.66 -9.44 -1.18
CA ILE A 150 -20.15 -8.44 -2.14
C ILE A 150 -19.86 -8.77 -3.62
N PHE A 151 -19.04 -9.79 -3.89
CA PHE A 151 -18.66 -10.20 -5.25
C PHE A 151 -19.54 -11.32 -5.79
N GLN A 152 -19.69 -11.37 -7.11
CA GLN A 152 -20.32 -12.48 -7.81
C GLN A 152 -19.28 -13.47 -8.35
N PRO A 153 -19.56 -14.79 -8.34
CA PRO A 153 -18.71 -15.79 -8.99
C PRO A 153 -18.51 -15.53 -10.48
N LEU A 154 -17.30 -15.81 -10.97
CA LEU A 154 -16.89 -15.63 -12.36
C LEU A 154 -16.76 -16.95 -13.15
N ASP A 155 -17.00 -18.09 -12.50
CA ASP A 155 -16.80 -19.45 -13.02
C ASP A 155 -17.58 -19.73 -14.33
N GLU A 156 -18.77 -19.15 -14.50
CA GLU A 156 -19.56 -19.30 -15.73
C GLU A 156 -19.03 -18.47 -16.92
N TYR A 157 -18.01 -17.62 -16.68
CA TYR A 157 -17.38 -16.75 -17.67
C TYR A 157 -15.92 -17.17 -17.99
N GLU A 158 -15.42 -18.30 -17.44
CA GLU A 158 -14.05 -18.80 -17.66
C GLU A 158 -13.64 -18.83 -19.15
N SER A 159 -14.59 -19.14 -20.04
CA SER A 159 -14.37 -19.21 -21.50
C SER A 159 -14.04 -17.87 -22.18
N ILE A 160 -14.27 -16.73 -21.52
CA ILE A 160 -13.82 -15.42 -22.02
C ILE A 160 -12.29 -15.35 -22.05
N PHE A 161 -11.63 -15.98 -21.09
CA PHE A 161 -10.18 -15.94 -20.85
C PHE A 161 -9.47 -17.21 -21.33
N SER A 162 -10.05 -17.96 -22.27
CA SER A 162 -9.49 -19.24 -22.74
C SER A 162 -8.34 -19.11 -23.76
N ASP A 163 -7.97 -17.90 -24.16
CA ASP A 163 -6.75 -17.66 -24.95
C ASP A 163 -5.54 -17.66 -23.99
N PRO A 164 -4.48 -18.46 -24.23
CA PRO A 164 -3.29 -18.47 -23.38
C PRO A 164 -2.62 -17.10 -23.19
N ASP A 165 -2.78 -16.15 -24.11
CA ASP A 165 -2.25 -14.78 -24.01
C ASP A 165 -3.09 -13.86 -23.10
N ASP A 166 -4.34 -14.24 -22.80
CA ASP A 166 -5.26 -13.55 -21.89
C ASP A 166 -5.50 -14.31 -20.57
N ALA A 167 -5.17 -15.61 -20.49
CA ALA A 167 -5.54 -16.50 -19.39
C ALA A 167 -5.04 -16.05 -18.00
N TRP A 168 -3.89 -15.35 -17.96
CA TRP A 168 -3.32 -14.76 -16.74
C TRP A 168 -4.25 -13.75 -16.04
N MET A 169 -5.21 -13.18 -16.77
CA MET A 169 -6.15 -12.19 -16.26
C MET A 169 -7.20 -12.77 -15.31
N LEU A 170 -7.43 -14.09 -15.29
CA LEU A 170 -8.49 -14.70 -14.48
C LEU A 170 -7.93 -15.45 -13.27
N GLY A 171 -8.03 -14.84 -12.09
CA GLY A 171 -7.51 -15.38 -10.84
C GLY A 171 -8.16 -16.71 -10.42
N ASP A 172 -7.49 -17.46 -9.55
CA ASP A 172 -7.91 -18.80 -9.15
C ASP A 172 -8.99 -18.88 -8.07
N LYS A 173 -9.47 -20.10 -7.85
CA LYS A 173 -10.65 -20.36 -7.02
C LYS A 173 -10.30 -20.15 -5.54
N MET A 174 -11.09 -19.31 -4.88
CA MET A 174 -11.09 -19.13 -3.43
C MET A 174 -12.50 -19.40 -2.92
N PHE A 175 -12.63 -20.13 -1.82
CA PHE A 175 -13.93 -20.53 -1.26
C PHE A 175 -14.87 -21.18 -2.32
N GLY A 176 -14.27 -22.00 -3.18
CA GLY A 176 -14.94 -22.78 -4.23
C GLY A 176 -15.16 -22.10 -5.59
N ASN A 177 -14.98 -20.78 -5.71
CA ASN A 177 -15.35 -20.01 -6.92
C ASN A 177 -14.21 -19.05 -7.36
N LYS A 178 -14.17 -18.66 -8.63
CA LYS A 178 -13.29 -17.58 -9.12
C LYS A 178 -13.97 -16.23 -8.89
N TYR A 179 -13.26 -15.27 -8.30
CA TYR A 179 -13.82 -13.93 -7.96
C TYR A 179 -13.02 -12.75 -8.51
N PHE A 180 -11.71 -12.94 -8.74
CA PHE A 180 -10.79 -11.85 -9.01
C PHE A 180 -10.20 -11.91 -10.41
N LEU A 181 -9.83 -10.74 -10.92
CA LEU A 181 -9.19 -10.54 -12.20
C LEU A 181 -7.84 -9.83 -11.98
N ASN A 182 -6.78 -10.41 -12.53
CA ASN A 182 -5.48 -9.76 -12.60
C ASN A 182 -5.47 -8.80 -13.81
N TYR A 183 -4.77 -7.68 -13.69
CA TYR A 183 -4.72 -6.66 -14.75
C TYR A 183 -3.30 -6.15 -15.06
N ILE A 184 -2.30 -6.60 -14.31
CA ILE A 184 -0.90 -6.21 -14.45
C ILE A 184 -0.07 -7.44 -14.82
N LEU A 185 0.68 -7.35 -15.92
CA LEU A 185 1.93 -8.12 -16.08
C LEU A 185 3.03 -7.30 -15.40
N ASP A 186 3.51 -7.76 -14.25
CA ASP A 186 4.65 -7.17 -13.53
C ASP A 186 5.79 -8.21 -13.46
N PHE A 187 7.02 -7.73 -13.50
CA PHE A 187 8.24 -8.52 -13.36
C PHE A 187 8.54 -8.87 -11.90
N VAL A 188 8.02 -8.10 -10.92
CA VAL A 188 8.40 -8.21 -9.51
C VAL A 188 7.17 -8.18 -8.58
N ASN A 189 6.38 -9.26 -8.64
CA ASN A 189 5.14 -9.44 -7.85
C ASN A 189 5.36 -9.82 -6.36
N ALA A 190 6.62 -9.84 -5.91
CA ALA A 190 7.01 -10.02 -4.51
C ALA A 190 8.32 -9.28 -4.26
N TRP A 191 8.63 -8.96 -3.00
CA TRP A 191 9.87 -8.28 -2.64
C TRP A 191 11.06 -9.22 -2.90
N PRO A 192 11.95 -8.94 -3.88
CA PRO A 192 12.95 -9.91 -4.32
C PRO A 192 14.28 -9.73 -3.58
N LEU A 193 15.11 -10.78 -3.54
CA LEU A 193 16.40 -10.72 -2.87
C LEU A 193 17.41 -9.91 -3.70
N VAL A 194 17.76 -8.71 -3.22
CA VAL A 194 18.77 -7.83 -3.83
C VAL A 194 20.01 -7.72 -2.96
N TYR A 195 21.12 -7.30 -3.57
CA TYR A 195 22.39 -7.09 -2.89
C TYR A 195 23.20 -5.94 -3.46
N ASN A 196 24.03 -5.33 -2.61
CA ASN A 196 25.00 -4.31 -2.99
C ASN A 196 26.28 -4.99 -3.52
N ILE A 197 26.43 -5.06 -4.85
CA ILE A 197 27.53 -5.76 -5.54
C ILE A 197 28.88 -5.20 -5.07
N SER A 198 28.97 -3.87 -4.98
CA SER A 198 30.17 -3.14 -4.56
C SER A 198 30.48 -3.27 -3.07
N TYR A 199 29.66 -3.98 -2.29
CA TYR A 199 29.98 -4.41 -0.92
C TYR A 199 30.55 -5.83 -0.93
N LEU A 200 30.06 -6.71 -1.81
CA LEU A 200 30.57 -8.07 -1.99
C LEU A 200 32.02 -8.06 -2.52
N ASP A 201 32.35 -7.15 -3.44
CA ASP A 201 33.73 -6.96 -3.95
C ASP A 201 34.76 -6.59 -2.87
N LYS A 202 34.31 -6.08 -1.71
CA LYS A 202 35.17 -5.73 -0.58
C LYS A 202 35.48 -6.94 0.30
N VAL A 203 34.69 -8.02 0.23
CA VAL A 203 34.83 -9.22 1.06
C VAL A 203 35.76 -10.23 0.39
N ASP A 204 37.04 -10.25 0.78
CA ASP A 204 38.03 -11.16 0.18
C ASP A 204 37.70 -12.66 0.36
N ALA A 205 36.92 -13.02 1.38
CA ALA A 205 36.45 -14.39 1.61
C ALA A 205 35.41 -14.90 0.56
N LEU A 206 34.90 -14.02 -0.30
CA LEU A 206 34.01 -14.35 -1.42
C LEU A 206 34.77 -14.55 -2.75
N LYS A 207 36.11 -14.49 -2.74
CA LYS A 207 36.92 -14.45 -3.98
C LYS A 207 37.54 -15.78 -4.35
N GLU A 208 37.13 -16.33 -5.50
CA GLU A 208 37.79 -17.46 -6.14
C GLU A 208 38.73 -16.97 -7.25
N ASN A 209 39.98 -17.43 -7.24
CA ASN A 209 41.01 -17.04 -8.22
C ASN A 209 41.20 -15.51 -8.38
N GLY A 210 40.89 -14.74 -7.33
CA GLY A 210 40.98 -13.27 -7.31
C GLY A 210 39.74 -12.53 -7.84
N LYS A 211 38.68 -13.23 -8.23
CA LYS A 211 37.38 -12.65 -8.60
C LYS A 211 36.33 -12.95 -7.54
N THR A 212 35.50 -11.97 -7.21
CA THR A 212 34.29 -12.15 -6.38
C THR A 212 33.35 -13.16 -7.06
N VAL A 213 32.82 -14.11 -6.31
CA VAL A 213 31.73 -14.99 -6.74
C VAL A 213 30.44 -14.41 -6.23
N TYR A 214 29.56 -13.94 -7.12
CA TYR A 214 28.31 -13.27 -6.74
C TYR A 214 27.15 -14.28 -6.53
N PRO A 215 26.04 -13.87 -5.90
CA PRO A 215 24.85 -14.73 -5.75
C PRO A 215 24.32 -15.26 -7.08
N HIS A 216 24.32 -14.43 -8.13
CA HIS A 216 23.91 -14.86 -9.48
C HIS A 216 24.85 -15.92 -10.08
N ASP A 217 26.16 -15.89 -9.79
CA ASP A 217 27.09 -16.92 -10.23
C ASP A 217 26.78 -18.27 -9.57
N LEU A 218 26.48 -18.26 -8.27
CA LEU A 218 26.09 -19.47 -7.53
C LEU A 218 24.76 -20.02 -8.05
N TRP A 219 23.80 -19.15 -8.35
CA TRP A 219 22.49 -19.54 -8.89
C TRP A 219 22.62 -20.16 -10.29
N LYS A 220 23.32 -19.49 -11.21
CA LYS A 220 23.61 -20.00 -12.56
C LYS A 220 24.41 -21.31 -12.57
N GLN A 221 25.15 -21.61 -11.50
CA GLN A 221 25.85 -22.87 -11.28
C GLN A 221 25.01 -23.96 -10.58
N GLY A 222 23.76 -23.67 -10.22
CA GLY A 222 22.89 -24.58 -9.45
C GLY A 222 23.30 -24.78 -7.98
N LYS A 223 24.20 -23.93 -7.47
CA LYS A 223 24.81 -23.97 -6.12
C LYS A 223 24.18 -23.00 -5.11
N TRP A 224 23.17 -22.23 -5.50
CA TRP A 224 22.53 -21.25 -4.64
C TRP A 224 21.50 -21.91 -3.72
N THR A 225 21.97 -22.33 -2.56
CA THR A 225 21.21 -23.10 -1.56
C THR A 225 21.17 -22.38 -0.21
N TRP A 226 20.35 -22.87 0.72
CA TRP A 226 20.27 -22.35 2.08
C TRP A 226 21.61 -22.41 2.82
N SER A 227 22.35 -23.52 2.77
CA SER A 227 23.68 -23.59 3.39
C SER A 227 24.70 -22.70 2.67
N ALA A 228 24.62 -22.57 1.34
CA ALA A 228 25.49 -21.68 0.57
C ALA A 228 25.24 -20.19 0.92
N PHE A 229 23.99 -19.75 1.02
CA PHE A 229 23.65 -18.39 1.42
C PHE A 229 23.98 -18.12 2.90
N GLU A 230 23.84 -19.11 3.78
CA GLU A 230 24.24 -19.00 5.19
C GLU A 230 25.76 -18.83 5.37
N ASP A 231 26.57 -19.57 4.62
CA ASP A 231 28.04 -19.37 4.53
C ASP A 231 28.38 -18.01 3.91
N TYR A 232 27.67 -17.60 2.85
CA TYR A 232 27.83 -16.30 2.20
C TYR A 232 27.57 -15.14 3.17
N LEU A 233 26.43 -15.18 3.89
CA LEU A 233 26.08 -14.21 4.92
C LEU A 233 27.06 -14.23 6.08
N THR A 234 27.60 -15.39 6.47
CA THR A 234 28.63 -15.48 7.52
C THR A 234 29.88 -14.70 7.12
N LYS A 235 30.41 -14.94 5.91
CA LYS A 235 31.59 -14.22 5.38
C LYS A 235 31.36 -12.71 5.24
N VAL A 236 30.16 -12.32 4.82
CA VAL A 236 29.75 -10.91 4.75
C VAL A 236 29.67 -10.29 6.16
N ASN A 237 29.06 -10.99 7.13
CA ASN A 237 28.92 -10.51 8.50
C ASN A 237 30.28 -10.36 9.20
N GLU A 238 31.17 -11.34 9.05
CA GLU A 238 32.55 -11.27 9.57
C GLU A 238 33.33 -10.08 8.99
N TYR A 239 33.18 -9.79 7.70
CA TYR A 239 33.83 -8.64 7.08
C TYR A 239 33.20 -7.30 7.49
N TYR A 240 31.88 -7.24 7.68
CA TYR A 240 31.17 -6.00 8.02
C TYR A 240 31.04 -5.72 9.52
N ALA A 241 31.44 -6.67 10.38
CA ALA A 241 31.47 -6.50 11.83
C ALA A 241 32.12 -5.18 12.28
N ASN A 242 31.34 -4.35 12.98
CA ASN A 242 31.71 -3.03 13.50
C ASN A 242 32.00 -1.94 12.44
N LYS A 243 31.64 -2.15 11.16
CA LYS A 243 31.69 -1.10 10.13
C LYS A 243 30.35 -0.36 10.09
N MET A 244 30.40 0.97 10.08
CA MET A 244 29.20 1.81 10.03
C MET A 244 28.83 2.18 8.59
N SER A 245 27.54 2.46 8.37
CA SER A 245 27.00 2.79 7.05
C SER A 245 27.54 4.12 6.51
N PRO A 246 27.54 4.35 5.18
CA PRO A 246 28.06 5.57 4.59
C PRO A 246 27.14 6.79 4.79
N VAL A 247 25.86 6.60 5.13
CA VAL A 247 24.88 7.67 5.33
C VAL A 247 24.61 7.91 6.83
N ARG A 248 24.08 6.91 7.55
CA ARG A 248 23.94 6.93 9.01
C ARG A 248 25.19 6.35 9.65
N THR A 249 26.17 7.21 9.91
CA THR A 249 27.53 6.82 10.36
C THR A 249 27.61 6.31 11.81
N ASP A 250 26.48 6.32 12.51
CA ASP A 250 26.20 5.70 13.81
C ASP A 250 25.58 4.28 13.69
N VAL A 251 25.04 3.91 12.52
CA VAL A 251 24.37 2.62 12.29
C VAL A 251 25.32 1.59 11.68
N PRO A 252 25.46 0.38 12.27
CA PRO A 252 26.33 -0.67 11.73
C PRO A 252 25.72 -1.37 10.52
N ILE A 253 26.59 -1.70 9.55
CA ILE A 253 26.24 -2.45 8.33
C ILE A 253 25.94 -3.91 8.69
N LYS A 254 24.81 -4.42 8.20
CA LYS A 254 24.25 -5.74 8.53
C LYS A 254 24.33 -6.67 7.32
N ALA A 255 24.56 -7.96 7.52
CA ALA A 255 24.62 -8.91 6.39
C ALA A 255 23.28 -8.98 5.64
N PHE A 256 22.17 -9.23 6.33
CA PHE A 256 20.81 -9.24 5.75
C PHE A 256 19.81 -8.57 6.71
N GLN A 257 19.35 -7.36 6.36
CA GLN A 257 18.19 -6.73 7.00
C GLN A 257 17.01 -6.75 6.03
N THR A 258 15.86 -7.21 6.49
CA THR A 258 14.70 -7.51 5.64
C THR A 258 13.41 -7.50 6.46
N ASP A 259 12.24 -7.51 5.82
CA ASP A 259 11.00 -7.91 6.47
C ASP A 259 10.93 -9.45 6.49
N TYR A 260 10.90 -10.06 7.67
CA TYR A 260 10.89 -11.51 7.83
C TYR A 260 9.66 -12.19 7.22
N ARG A 261 8.55 -11.47 7.03
CA ARG A 261 7.28 -12.02 6.51
C ARG A 261 7.42 -12.36 5.04
N TYR A 262 7.90 -11.40 4.25
CA TYR A 262 8.29 -11.60 2.85
C TYR A 262 9.43 -12.63 2.72
N THR A 263 10.37 -12.63 3.67
CA THR A 263 11.47 -13.61 3.69
C THR A 263 10.98 -15.04 3.96
N ALA A 264 9.95 -15.20 4.79
CA ALA A 264 9.31 -16.50 5.04
C ALA A 264 8.59 -16.98 3.77
N PHE A 265 7.75 -16.15 3.16
CA PHE A 265 7.10 -16.48 1.87
C PHE A 265 8.11 -16.91 0.80
N GLN A 266 9.20 -16.16 0.61
CA GLN A 266 10.27 -16.51 -0.33
C GLN A 266 10.92 -17.86 -0.01
N ALA A 267 11.24 -18.13 1.27
CA ALA A 267 11.83 -19.40 1.68
C ALA A 267 10.87 -20.60 1.55
N ILE A 268 9.57 -20.39 1.82
CA ILE A 268 8.52 -21.41 1.73
C ILE A 268 8.34 -21.82 0.26
N HIS A 269 8.24 -20.86 -0.67
CA HIS A 269 8.11 -21.15 -2.10
C HIS A 269 9.38 -21.73 -2.72
N ALA A 270 10.57 -21.31 -2.25
CA ALA A 270 11.82 -21.93 -2.66
C ALA A 270 11.99 -23.40 -2.19
N ASN A 271 11.14 -23.87 -1.26
CA ASN A 271 11.03 -25.28 -0.83
C ASN A 271 9.83 -26.02 -1.51
N GLY A 272 9.12 -25.37 -2.44
CA GLY A 272 7.91 -25.92 -3.06
C GLY A 272 6.72 -26.04 -2.11
N GLY A 273 6.68 -25.23 -1.05
CA GLY A 273 5.52 -25.05 -0.19
C GLY A 273 4.78 -23.75 -0.49
N ALA A 274 3.66 -23.54 0.20
CA ALA A 274 2.93 -22.27 0.28
C ALA A 274 2.35 -22.09 1.70
N VAL A 275 1.82 -20.90 1.98
CA VAL A 275 0.97 -20.63 3.15
C VAL A 275 -0.49 -20.82 2.75
N TYR A 276 -0.93 -20.21 1.65
CA TYR A 276 -2.27 -20.39 1.07
C TYR A 276 -2.22 -20.35 -0.47
N GLY A 277 -1.90 -21.50 -1.07
CA GLY A 277 -1.77 -21.70 -2.52
C GLY A 277 -2.91 -22.51 -3.14
N ALA A 278 -2.65 -23.18 -4.26
CA ALA A 278 -3.64 -23.99 -4.99
C ALA A 278 -4.25 -25.14 -4.16
N ASP A 279 -3.50 -25.72 -3.22
CA ASP A 279 -3.97 -26.76 -2.28
C ASP A 279 -4.68 -26.18 -1.03
N GLY A 280 -4.88 -24.86 -0.97
CA GLY A 280 -5.43 -24.17 0.19
C GLY A 280 -4.41 -23.96 1.31
N LEU A 281 -4.84 -24.07 2.57
CA LEU A 281 -4.05 -23.66 3.75
C LEU A 281 -3.01 -24.71 4.15
N THR A 282 -1.78 -24.51 3.66
CA THR A 282 -0.61 -25.40 3.80
C THR A 282 0.50 -24.84 4.70
N ALA A 283 0.22 -23.76 5.45
CA ALA A 283 1.13 -23.11 6.40
C ALA A 283 1.81 -24.03 7.45
N ASP A 284 1.23 -25.19 7.75
CA ASP A 284 1.71 -26.23 8.68
C ASP A 284 2.42 -27.41 7.99
N SER A 285 2.65 -27.33 6.68
CA SER A 285 3.39 -28.30 5.88
C SER A 285 4.83 -28.50 6.38
N ALA A 286 5.46 -29.61 5.97
CA ALA A 286 6.87 -29.87 6.28
C ALA A 286 7.76 -28.80 5.63
N GLU A 287 7.49 -28.52 4.35
CA GLU A 287 8.15 -27.50 3.53
C GLU A 287 8.11 -26.12 4.21
N ALA A 288 6.95 -25.70 4.71
CA ALA A 288 6.80 -24.41 5.38
C ALA A 288 7.45 -24.38 6.78
N LYS A 289 7.37 -25.47 7.55
CA LYS A 289 8.02 -25.56 8.86
C LYS A 289 9.54 -25.50 8.74
N GLU A 290 10.11 -26.23 7.80
CA GLU A 290 11.55 -26.24 7.53
C GLU A 290 12.07 -24.88 7.05
N ALA A 291 11.33 -24.21 6.15
CA ALA A 291 11.66 -22.87 5.67
C ALA A 291 11.70 -21.83 6.82
N VAL A 292 10.76 -21.90 7.78
CA VAL A 292 10.79 -21.00 8.94
C VAL A 292 11.87 -21.39 9.96
N GLU A 293 12.19 -22.68 10.11
CA GLU A 293 13.36 -23.12 10.89
C GLU A 293 14.69 -22.66 10.27
N TYR A 294 14.79 -22.53 8.94
CA TYR A 294 15.93 -21.88 8.27
C TYR A 294 16.03 -20.38 8.63
N LEU A 295 14.92 -19.63 8.58
CA LEU A 295 14.89 -18.23 9.03
C LEU A 295 15.34 -18.10 10.50
N ASP A 296 14.84 -18.96 11.39
CA ASP A 296 15.24 -18.97 12.81
C ASP A 296 16.74 -19.26 12.99
N ARG A 297 17.31 -20.11 12.13
CA ARG A 297 18.75 -20.42 12.09
C ARG A 297 19.59 -19.23 11.61
N LEU A 298 19.12 -18.45 10.64
CA LEU A 298 19.79 -17.21 10.22
C LEU A 298 19.71 -16.11 11.31
N MET A 299 18.54 -15.97 11.94
CA MET A 299 18.29 -14.95 12.97
C MET A 299 19.06 -15.26 14.27
N SER A 300 19.05 -16.50 14.74
CA SER A 300 19.82 -16.91 15.94
C SER A 300 21.35 -16.83 15.76
N LYS A 301 21.83 -16.83 14.50
CA LYS A 301 23.24 -16.55 14.16
C LYS A 301 23.56 -15.07 13.94
N ASN A 302 22.57 -14.18 14.06
CA ASN A 302 22.67 -12.74 13.75
C ASN A 302 23.08 -12.45 12.29
N LEU A 303 22.73 -13.35 11.36
CA LEU A 303 22.96 -13.18 9.93
C LEU A 303 21.81 -12.45 9.24
N MET A 304 20.58 -12.66 9.74
CA MET A 304 19.35 -12.03 9.30
C MET A 304 18.68 -11.28 10.47
N MET A 305 18.07 -10.12 10.21
CA MET A 305 17.17 -9.46 11.17
C MET A 305 16.11 -8.57 10.50
N SER A 306 15.10 -8.15 11.26
CA SER A 306 14.14 -7.10 10.88
C SER A 306 14.11 -5.99 11.92
N THR A 307 14.05 -4.74 11.48
CA THR A 307 13.78 -3.59 12.36
C THR A 307 12.29 -3.54 12.67
N ARG A 308 11.94 -3.48 13.96
CA ARG A 308 10.56 -3.59 14.49
C ARG A 308 10.08 -2.27 15.09
N TYR A 309 8.76 -2.11 15.24
CA TYR A 309 8.18 -0.94 15.92
C TYR A 309 8.51 -0.87 17.43
N GLY A 310 8.90 -2.00 18.03
CA GLY A 310 9.32 -2.13 19.43
C GLY A 310 9.92 -3.52 19.67
N GLU A 311 10.59 -3.71 20.81
CA GLU A 311 11.19 -5.03 21.14
C GLU A 311 10.14 -6.08 21.56
N ASP A 312 8.97 -5.62 22.01
CA ASP A 312 7.82 -6.37 22.50
C ASP A 312 6.82 -6.76 21.41
N THR A 313 6.87 -6.13 20.24
CA THR A 313 5.99 -6.41 19.09
C THR A 313 6.72 -7.12 17.96
N SER A 314 6.11 -8.14 17.36
CA SER A 314 6.65 -8.84 16.19
C SER A 314 6.57 -8.02 14.90
N VAL A 315 5.83 -6.92 14.87
CA VAL A 315 5.54 -6.17 13.64
C VAL A 315 6.80 -5.42 13.16
N PRO A 316 7.30 -5.70 11.93
CA PRO A 316 8.43 -4.99 11.36
C PRO A 316 7.98 -3.62 10.83
N GLY A 317 8.88 -2.63 10.86
CA GLY A 317 8.59 -1.28 10.39
C GLY A 317 8.36 -1.25 8.88
N TRP A 318 7.21 -0.72 8.44
CA TRP A 318 6.78 -0.80 7.05
C TRP A 318 7.81 -0.16 6.10
N THR A 319 8.28 -0.97 5.13
CA THR A 319 9.27 -0.66 4.09
C THR A 319 10.66 -0.17 4.54
N TRP A 320 10.96 -0.11 5.85
CA TRP A 320 12.23 0.44 6.36
C TRP A 320 13.47 -0.26 5.80
N ASN A 321 13.40 -1.58 5.57
CA ASN A 321 14.48 -2.38 4.98
C ASN A 321 14.84 -2.02 3.52
N GLY A 322 13.97 -1.31 2.79
CA GLY A 322 14.28 -0.75 1.47
C GLY A 322 15.07 0.55 1.59
N SER A 323 14.61 1.46 2.45
CA SER A 323 15.29 2.73 2.76
C SER A 323 16.68 2.52 3.37
N ASP A 324 16.79 1.63 4.36
CA ASP A 324 18.05 1.34 5.05
C ASP A 324 19.08 0.67 4.11
N PHE A 325 18.63 -0.15 3.14
CA PHE A 325 19.49 -0.63 2.06
C PHE A 325 19.96 0.52 1.15
N GLY A 326 19.07 1.45 0.78
CA GLY A 326 19.41 2.66 0.04
C GLY A 326 20.51 3.49 0.74
N ASN A 327 20.46 3.58 2.07
CA ASN A 327 21.48 4.21 2.92
C ASN A 327 22.82 3.44 3.01
N GLY A 328 22.88 2.20 2.52
CA GLY A 328 24.06 1.33 2.64
C GLY A 328 24.21 0.64 4.00
N GLU A 329 23.11 0.48 4.74
CA GLU A 329 23.11 -0.12 6.10
C GLU A 329 22.99 -1.65 6.09
N THR A 330 22.70 -2.26 4.94
CA THR A 330 22.72 -3.71 4.80
C THR A 330 23.20 -4.17 3.42
N VAL A 331 23.81 -5.35 3.37
CA VAL A 331 24.40 -5.92 2.14
C VAL A 331 23.35 -6.63 1.29
N PHE A 332 22.37 -7.28 1.93
CA PHE A 332 21.21 -7.93 1.32
C PHE A 332 19.90 -7.39 1.91
N THR A 333 18.83 -7.36 1.11
CA THR A 333 17.45 -7.09 1.57
C THR A 333 16.46 -7.74 0.61
N ASN A 334 15.24 -8.07 1.06
CA ASN A 334 14.13 -8.31 0.14
C ASN A 334 13.52 -6.95 -0.22
N MET A 335 13.83 -6.46 -1.42
CA MET A 335 13.58 -5.06 -1.80
C MET A 335 12.10 -4.77 -1.99
N VAL A 336 11.66 -3.63 -1.49
CA VAL A 336 10.32 -3.09 -1.76
C VAL A 336 10.27 -2.59 -3.21
N PRO A 337 9.43 -3.16 -4.11
CA PRO A 337 9.51 -2.89 -5.55
C PRO A 337 9.50 -1.40 -5.92
N TRP A 338 8.57 -0.63 -5.34
CA TRP A 338 8.43 0.80 -5.59
C TRP A 338 9.52 1.68 -4.95
N LEU A 339 10.38 1.14 -4.08
CA LEU A 339 11.56 1.82 -3.55
C LEU A 339 12.86 1.44 -4.29
N SER A 340 12.84 0.35 -5.07
CA SER A 340 14.02 -0.21 -5.74
C SER A 340 14.77 0.82 -6.59
N ASN A 341 14.04 1.65 -7.35
CA ASN A 341 14.65 2.72 -8.16
C ASN A 341 15.43 3.73 -7.30
N GLY A 342 14.81 4.24 -6.23
CA GLY A 342 15.43 5.21 -5.32
C GLY A 342 16.62 4.63 -4.55
N ALA A 343 16.54 3.36 -4.15
CA ALA A 343 17.67 2.63 -3.58
C ALA A 343 18.83 2.50 -4.59
N GLY A 344 18.55 2.06 -5.83
CA GLY A 344 19.54 1.96 -6.89
C GLY A 344 20.21 3.30 -7.23
N GLN A 345 19.44 4.39 -7.32
CA GLN A 345 19.98 5.75 -7.47
C GLN A 345 20.87 6.15 -6.29
N SER A 346 20.46 5.83 -5.06
CA SER A 346 21.23 6.14 -3.83
C SER A 346 22.57 5.39 -3.81
N LEU A 347 22.58 4.12 -4.20
CA LEU A 347 23.81 3.33 -4.39
C LEU A 347 24.68 3.93 -5.51
N ALA A 348 24.11 4.19 -6.69
CA ALA A 348 24.83 4.75 -7.83
C ALA A 348 25.48 6.12 -7.51
N SER A 349 24.84 6.95 -6.68
CA SER A 349 25.40 8.23 -6.21
C SER A 349 26.71 8.09 -5.42
N ARG A 350 26.94 6.92 -4.82
CA ARG A 350 28.16 6.54 -4.09
C ARG A 350 29.16 5.73 -4.94
N GLY A 351 28.83 5.46 -6.21
CA GLY A 351 29.57 4.53 -7.06
C GLY A 351 29.37 3.05 -6.68
N GLU A 352 28.21 2.72 -6.11
CA GLU A 352 27.82 1.36 -5.75
C GLU A 352 26.78 0.81 -6.75
N SER A 353 26.85 -0.48 -7.09
CA SER A 353 25.87 -1.15 -7.98
C SER A 353 24.95 -2.12 -7.22
N MET A 354 23.69 -2.20 -7.64
CA MET A 354 22.70 -3.15 -7.13
C MET A 354 22.53 -4.35 -8.06
N GLY A 355 22.48 -5.55 -7.49
CA GLY A 355 22.17 -6.80 -8.18
C GLY A 355 20.97 -7.51 -7.54
N ILE A 356 20.43 -8.50 -8.26
CA ILE A 356 19.27 -9.32 -7.87
C ILE A 356 19.61 -10.80 -8.02
N VAL A 357 18.92 -11.67 -7.27
CA VAL A 357 18.99 -13.13 -7.37
C VAL A 357 17.65 -13.73 -6.91
N PRO A 358 17.22 -14.89 -7.43
CA PRO A 358 16.20 -15.71 -6.80
C PRO A 358 16.53 -16.01 -5.33
N PHE A 359 15.52 -16.13 -4.47
CA PHE A 359 15.72 -16.60 -3.10
C PHE A 359 16.17 -18.07 -3.11
N PRO A 360 17.22 -18.47 -2.36
CA PRO A 360 17.81 -19.80 -2.48
C PRO A 360 16.87 -20.94 -2.06
N ARG A 361 17.05 -22.10 -2.71
CA ARG A 361 16.41 -23.39 -2.38
C ARG A 361 17.02 -24.08 -1.15
N PRO A 362 16.35 -25.05 -0.51
CA PRO A 362 17.02 -26.01 0.37
C PRO A 362 18.13 -26.78 -0.36
N ASP A 363 19.01 -27.42 0.40
CA ASP A 363 20.24 -28.03 -0.12
C ASP A 363 20.03 -29.29 -0.97
N ASP A 364 18.99 -30.08 -0.67
CA ASP A 364 18.69 -31.40 -1.27
C ASP A 364 17.84 -31.33 -2.55
N LEU A 365 17.04 -30.28 -2.72
CA LEU A 365 16.24 -30.03 -3.92
C LEU A 365 17.13 -29.76 -5.15
N ALA A 366 16.72 -30.18 -6.36
CA ALA A 366 17.51 -29.88 -7.56
C ALA A 366 17.36 -28.40 -7.98
N ALA A 367 18.34 -27.87 -8.71
CA ALA A 367 18.29 -26.48 -9.22
C ALA A 367 17.30 -26.31 -10.40
N ASP A 368 16.91 -27.42 -11.01
CA ASP A 368 15.92 -27.58 -12.08
C ASP A 368 14.67 -28.36 -11.61
N ASP A 369 14.48 -28.54 -10.30
CA ASP A 369 13.26 -29.15 -9.75
C ASP A 369 12.07 -28.19 -9.90
N PRO A 370 10.91 -28.62 -10.41
CA PRO A 370 9.72 -27.77 -10.53
C PRO A 370 9.18 -27.27 -9.18
N LYS A 371 9.58 -27.85 -8.03
CA LYS A 371 9.30 -27.29 -6.70
C LYS A 371 10.08 -26.01 -6.40
N TYR A 372 11.18 -25.72 -7.10
CA TYR A 372 11.99 -24.52 -6.82
C TYR A 372 11.36 -23.28 -7.47
N GLU A 373 10.22 -22.86 -6.93
CA GLU A 373 9.51 -21.66 -7.36
C GLU A 373 9.98 -20.41 -6.63
N GLN A 374 9.45 -19.26 -7.05
CA GLN A 374 9.56 -17.97 -6.36
C GLN A 374 8.14 -17.50 -6.03
N VAL A 375 7.97 -16.74 -4.96
CA VAL A 375 6.63 -16.30 -4.55
C VAL A 375 6.13 -15.16 -5.45
N ILE A 376 4.88 -15.28 -5.91
CA ILE A 376 4.16 -14.30 -6.73
C ILE A 376 2.83 -14.03 -6.00
N PHE A 377 2.67 -12.83 -5.45
CA PHE A 377 1.43 -12.46 -4.77
C PHE A 377 0.39 -11.89 -5.75
N PRO A 378 -0.92 -12.05 -5.47
CA PRO A 378 -1.94 -11.20 -6.04
C PRO A 378 -1.73 -9.78 -5.50
N ASN A 379 -1.55 -8.83 -6.40
CA ASN A 379 -1.28 -7.44 -6.08
C ASN A 379 -2.62 -6.67 -5.95
N ASN A 380 -2.74 -5.47 -6.52
CA ASN A 380 -4.05 -4.93 -6.86
C ASN A 380 -4.79 -5.88 -7.85
N GLN A 381 -6.11 -6.02 -7.70
CA GLN A 381 -6.94 -6.90 -8.55
C GLN A 381 -8.31 -6.28 -8.80
N PHE A 382 -8.99 -6.65 -9.88
CA PHE A 382 -10.38 -6.29 -10.12
C PHE A 382 -11.34 -7.40 -9.66
N ALA A 383 -12.59 -7.05 -9.36
CA ALA A 383 -13.70 -7.99 -9.14
C ALA A 383 -15.03 -7.41 -9.66
N VAL A 384 -16.02 -8.26 -9.94
CA VAL A 384 -17.37 -7.83 -10.35
C VAL A 384 -18.31 -7.83 -9.14
N LEU A 385 -19.08 -6.75 -8.97
CA LEU A 385 -20.00 -6.58 -7.84
C LEU A 385 -21.30 -7.37 -8.05
N LYS A 386 -21.87 -7.91 -6.96
CA LYS A 386 -23.24 -8.43 -6.96
C LYS A 386 -24.23 -7.33 -7.37
N GLY A 387 -25.24 -7.72 -8.13
CA GLY A 387 -26.28 -6.82 -8.64
C GLY A 387 -25.99 -6.27 -10.05
N VAL A 388 -24.78 -6.45 -10.57
CA VAL A 388 -24.49 -6.24 -12.01
C VAL A 388 -25.24 -7.32 -12.82
N PRO A 389 -26.08 -6.96 -13.82
CA PRO A 389 -26.80 -7.96 -14.60
C PRO A 389 -25.87 -8.90 -15.36
N LYS A 390 -26.27 -10.17 -15.55
CA LYS A 390 -25.50 -11.19 -16.28
C LYS A 390 -25.01 -10.74 -17.65
N GLU A 391 -25.89 -10.16 -18.46
CA GLU A 391 -25.53 -9.67 -19.80
C GLU A 391 -24.50 -8.51 -19.73
N LYS A 392 -24.61 -7.65 -18.72
CA LYS A 392 -23.65 -6.55 -18.49
C LYS A 392 -22.32 -7.07 -17.93
N THR A 393 -22.34 -8.12 -17.11
CA THR A 393 -21.14 -8.85 -16.65
C THR A 393 -20.38 -9.43 -17.84
N GLU A 394 -21.06 -10.17 -18.71
CA GLU A 394 -20.41 -10.80 -19.88
C GLU A 394 -19.76 -9.76 -20.80
N LEU A 395 -20.42 -8.61 -20.98
CA LEU A 395 -19.88 -7.48 -21.74
C LEU A 395 -18.71 -6.79 -21.01
N ALA A 396 -18.81 -6.57 -19.70
CA ALA A 396 -17.76 -5.98 -18.87
C ALA A 396 -16.49 -6.82 -18.86
N LEU A 397 -16.61 -8.15 -18.75
CA LEU A 397 -15.48 -9.08 -18.78
C LEU A 397 -14.82 -9.14 -20.17
N LYS A 398 -15.60 -9.09 -21.26
CA LYS A 398 -15.05 -8.97 -22.62
C LYS A 398 -14.31 -7.65 -22.83
N ALA A 399 -14.87 -6.54 -22.35
CA ALA A 399 -14.25 -5.23 -22.39
C ALA A 399 -12.96 -5.18 -21.56
N PHE A 400 -12.98 -5.72 -20.33
CA PHE A 400 -11.82 -5.86 -19.46
C PHE A 400 -10.69 -6.64 -20.14
N ARG A 401 -10.99 -7.82 -20.68
CA ARG A 401 -10.02 -8.66 -21.38
C ARG A 401 -9.39 -7.92 -22.56
N LEU A 402 -10.22 -7.40 -23.47
CA LEU A 402 -9.75 -6.69 -24.66
C LEU A 402 -8.92 -5.45 -24.29
N TYR A 403 -9.35 -4.71 -23.25
CA TYR A 403 -8.61 -3.55 -22.76
C TYR A 403 -7.19 -3.92 -22.32
N TRP A 404 -7.04 -4.83 -21.35
CA TRP A 404 -5.71 -5.17 -20.81
C TRP A 404 -4.84 -5.93 -21.81
N SER A 405 -5.45 -6.76 -22.68
CA SER A 405 -4.76 -7.38 -23.81
C SER A 405 -4.15 -6.32 -24.74
N THR A 406 -4.94 -5.32 -25.16
CA THR A 406 -4.48 -4.21 -26.02
C THR A 406 -3.45 -3.30 -25.33
N VAL A 407 -3.56 -3.08 -24.01
CA VAL A 407 -2.55 -2.36 -23.22
C VAL A 407 -1.20 -3.07 -23.34
N TYR A 408 -1.14 -4.36 -22.99
CA TYR A 408 0.13 -5.08 -22.97
C TYR A 408 0.69 -5.38 -24.36
N LYS A 409 -0.17 -5.60 -25.37
CA LYS A 409 0.23 -5.67 -26.80
C LYS A 409 0.88 -4.36 -27.27
N THR A 410 0.32 -3.22 -26.87
CA THR A 410 0.93 -1.90 -27.15
C THR A 410 2.27 -1.72 -26.45
N LEU A 411 2.36 -2.04 -25.15
CA LEU A 411 3.60 -1.90 -24.37
C LEU A 411 4.70 -2.86 -24.83
N ALA A 412 4.35 -4.09 -25.22
CA ALA A 412 5.27 -5.05 -25.84
C ALA A 412 5.67 -4.66 -27.28
N SER A 413 4.87 -3.82 -27.96
CA SER A 413 4.92 -3.62 -29.41
C SER A 413 4.85 -4.94 -30.19
N SER A 414 3.91 -5.81 -29.78
CA SER A 414 3.69 -7.15 -30.35
C SER A 414 2.19 -7.46 -30.45
N ASP A 415 1.82 -8.45 -31.26
CA ASP A 415 0.46 -8.99 -31.36
C ASP A 415 0.07 -9.85 -30.13
N LYS A 416 1.00 -10.03 -29.19
CA LYS A 416 0.84 -10.77 -27.92
C LYS A 416 1.07 -9.88 -26.69
N ALA A 417 0.29 -10.11 -25.65
CA ALA A 417 0.44 -9.44 -24.36
C ALA A 417 1.65 -10.01 -23.58
N LEU A 418 1.81 -11.34 -23.57
CA LEU A 418 2.87 -12.00 -22.79
C LEU A 418 4.30 -11.72 -23.32
N ASP A 419 4.43 -11.30 -24.59
CA ASP A 419 5.69 -10.81 -25.16
C ASP A 419 6.27 -9.61 -24.36
N PHE A 420 5.45 -8.90 -23.57
CA PHE A 420 5.88 -7.84 -22.65
C PHE A 420 7.04 -8.27 -21.76
N PHE A 421 7.02 -9.52 -21.25
CA PHE A 421 8.09 -10.08 -20.43
C PHE A 421 9.41 -10.24 -21.17
N GLU A 422 9.41 -10.44 -22.50
CA GLU A 422 10.63 -10.47 -23.30
C GLU A 422 11.07 -9.05 -23.67
N LYS A 423 10.14 -8.23 -24.20
CA LYS A 423 10.49 -6.95 -24.85
C LYS A 423 10.84 -5.83 -23.86
N GLN A 424 10.23 -5.80 -22.68
CA GLN A 424 10.44 -4.73 -21.70
C GLN A 424 11.44 -5.07 -20.60
N ALA A 425 11.89 -6.32 -20.48
CA ALA A 425 12.71 -6.79 -19.36
C ALA A 425 13.90 -5.88 -19.02
N LYS A 426 14.67 -5.47 -20.02
CA LYS A 426 15.85 -4.62 -19.80
C LYS A 426 15.49 -3.21 -19.35
N ASN A 427 14.41 -2.63 -19.88
CA ASN A 427 13.93 -1.32 -19.47
C ASN A 427 13.40 -1.39 -18.03
N THR A 428 12.64 -2.43 -17.69
CA THR A 428 12.17 -2.67 -16.31
C THR A 428 13.33 -2.86 -15.35
N ALA A 429 14.33 -3.68 -15.66
CA ALA A 429 15.49 -3.90 -14.77
C ALA A 429 16.28 -2.60 -14.49
N ILE A 430 16.49 -1.76 -15.50
CA ILE A 430 17.10 -0.43 -15.36
C ILE A 430 16.20 0.49 -14.52
N ASN A 431 14.89 0.49 -14.76
CA ASN A 431 13.93 1.26 -13.98
C ASN A 431 13.82 0.78 -12.52
N TYR A 432 14.09 -0.48 -12.21
CA TYR A 432 14.24 -0.99 -10.85
C TYR A 432 15.60 -0.68 -10.22
N GLY A 433 16.55 -0.11 -10.97
CA GLY A 433 17.86 0.29 -10.47
C GLY A 433 18.92 -0.82 -10.46
N PHE A 434 18.70 -1.94 -11.16
CA PHE A 434 19.68 -3.03 -11.26
C PHE A 434 20.76 -2.72 -12.32
N ASP A 435 22.03 -2.99 -12.02
CA ASP A 435 23.14 -2.77 -12.95
C ASP A 435 23.26 -3.92 -13.98
N VAL A 436 22.27 -3.95 -14.88
CA VAL A 436 22.23 -4.81 -16.08
C VAL A 436 23.06 -4.24 -17.25
N THR A 437 23.95 -3.30 -16.96
CA THR A 437 24.79 -2.59 -17.95
C THR A 437 26.28 -2.87 -17.81
N ASN A 438 26.72 -3.37 -16.65
CA ASN A 438 28.11 -3.69 -16.38
C ASN A 438 28.65 -4.83 -17.27
N GLU A 439 29.84 -4.66 -17.85
CA GLU A 439 30.49 -5.67 -18.70
C GLU A 439 30.91 -6.95 -17.93
N GLN A 440 31.06 -6.90 -16.60
CA GLN A 440 31.50 -8.06 -15.80
C GLN A 440 30.34 -8.97 -15.38
N TYR A 441 29.18 -8.41 -15.04
CA TYR A 441 28.07 -9.13 -14.40
C TYR A 441 26.67 -8.74 -14.89
N GLY A 442 26.52 -7.71 -15.72
CA GLY A 442 25.21 -7.18 -16.10
C GLY A 442 24.31 -8.19 -16.82
N GLU A 443 24.91 -9.11 -17.60
CA GLU A 443 24.20 -10.23 -18.23
C GLU A 443 23.64 -11.22 -17.18
N ALA A 444 24.41 -11.56 -16.15
CA ALA A 444 23.97 -12.49 -15.11
C ALA A 444 22.95 -11.86 -14.13
N VAL A 445 23.07 -10.55 -13.86
CA VAL A 445 22.04 -9.78 -13.14
C VAL A 445 20.75 -9.71 -13.97
N MET A 446 20.85 -9.57 -15.30
CA MET A 446 19.71 -9.57 -16.22
C MET A 446 19.01 -10.93 -16.27
N GLU A 447 19.77 -12.02 -16.38
CA GLU A 447 19.25 -13.39 -16.31
C GLU A 447 18.52 -13.65 -14.98
N ALA A 448 19.14 -13.27 -13.85
CA ALA A 448 18.56 -13.43 -12.52
C ALA A 448 17.27 -12.62 -12.32
N PHE A 449 17.18 -11.42 -12.91
CA PHE A 449 15.94 -10.63 -12.95
C PHE A 449 14.85 -11.36 -13.75
N THR A 450 15.15 -11.85 -14.96
CA THR A 450 14.17 -12.62 -15.76
C THR A 450 13.78 -13.94 -15.11
N GLY A 451 14.68 -14.55 -14.33
CA GLY A 451 14.45 -15.82 -13.62
C GLY A 451 13.45 -15.74 -12.46
N ILE A 452 13.11 -14.55 -11.97
CA ILE A 452 12.04 -14.33 -10.97
C ILE A 452 10.75 -13.76 -11.59
N SER A 453 10.72 -13.51 -12.90
CA SER A 453 9.66 -12.75 -13.55
C SER A 453 8.44 -13.62 -13.89
N GLY A 454 7.25 -13.20 -13.44
CA GLY A 454 5.99 -13.88 -13.76
C GLY A 454 4.77 -13.20 -13.17
N SER A 455 3.62 -13.35 -13.82
CA SER A 455 2.35 -12.67 -13.49
C SER A 455 1.28 -13.55 -12.84
N SER A 456 1.47 -14.87 -12.79
CA SER A 456 0.49 -15.83 -12.25
C SER A 456 0.72 -16.03 -10.75
N PRO A 457 -0.17 -15.57 -9.84
CA PRO A 457 0.06 -15.70 -8.42
C PRO A 457 0.06 -17.15 -7.95
N ASN A 458 0.96 -17.51 -7.04
CA ASN A 458 1.02 -18.82 -6.38
C ASN A 458 0.78 -18.76 -4.86
N GLU A 459 0.70 -17.55 -4.27
CA GLU A 459 0.47 -17.32 -2.83
C GLU A 459 -0.61 -16.27 -2.59
N TYR A 460 -1.72 -16.66 -1.96
CA TYR A 460 -2.88 -15.80 -1.72
C TYR A 460 -3.02 -15.34 -0.26
N ALA A 461 -2.18 -15.82 0.67
CA ALA A 461 -2.28 -15.50 2.10
C ALA A 461 -2.23 -14.00 2.41
N THR A 462 -1.44 -13.22 1.65
CA THR A 462 -1.29 -11.77 1.81
C THR A 462 -2.60 -11.00 1.67
N ILE A 463 -3.55 -11.52 0.87
CA ILE A 463 -4.85 -10.89 0.62
C ILE A 463 -6.00 -11.52 1.43
N MET A 464 -5.72 -12.48 2.33
CA MET A 464 -6.72 -13.11 3.18
C MET A 464 -7.01 -12.31 4.47
N PRO A 465 -8.24 -12.36 5.02
CA PRO A 465 -8.60 -11.60 6.22
C PRO A 465 -7.83 -12.04 7.48
N TRP A 466 -7.28 -13.26 7.47
CA TRP A 466 -6.44 -13.80 8.55
C TRP A 466 -4.94 -13.50 8.39
N SER A 467 -4.51 -12.80 7.33
CA SER A 467 -3.09 -12.57 6.98
C SER A 467 -2.22 -12.22 8.20
N GLY A 468 -2.59 -11.18 8.96
CA GLY A 468 -1.87 -10.75 10.18
C GLY A 468 -1.88 -11.74 11.36
N MET A 469 -2.85 -12.66 11.40
CA MET A 469 -2.87 -13.76 12.37
C MET A 469 -1.72 -14.73 12.08
N TRP A 470 -1.47 -15.02 10.79
CA TRP A 470 -0.33 -15.84 10.39
C TRP A 470 0.99 -15.06 10.50
N THR A 471 1.12 -13.92 9.82
CA THR A 471 2.42 -13.22 9.69
C THR A 471 2.96 -12.71 11.01
N ASP A 472 2.12 -12.02 11.79
CA ASP A 472 2.58 -11.23 12.94
C ASP A 472 2.37 -12.04 14.24
N THR A 473 1.20 -12.68 14.38
CA THR A 473 0.84 -13.42 15.62
C THR A 473 1.43 -14.84 15.71
N ILE A 474 1.46 -15.62 14.63
CA ILE A 474 1.99 -17.00 14.65
C ILE A 474 3.48 -17.01 14.26
N LEU A 475 3.81 -16.62 13.03
CA LEU A 475 5.17 -16.56 12.50
C LEU A 475 6.03 -15.61 13.34
N GLY A 476 5.64 -14.33 13.40
CA GLY A 476 6.39 -13.27 14.08
C GLY A 476 6.71 -13.59 15.54
N ASN A 477 5.70 -13.90 16.36
CA ASN A 477 5.94 -14.25 17.77
C ASN A 477 6.83 -15.49 17.93
N SER A 478 6.77 -16.49 17.03
CA SER A 478 7.59 -17.71 17.12
C SER A 478 9.08 -17.47 16.79
N LEU A 479 9.38 -16.55 15.88
CA LEU A 479 10.75 -16.15 15.56
C LEU A 479 11.36 -15.33 16.70
N TYR A 480 10.65 -14.29 17.17
CA TYR A 480 11.12 -13.37 18.20
C TYR A 480 10.94 -13.87 19.66
N GLY A 481 10.29 -15.03 19.87
CA GLY A 481 10.07 -15.60 21.20
C GLY A 481 9.07 -14.83 22.08
N LEU A 482 8.19 -14.05 21.44
CA LEU A 482 7.26 -13.14 22.11
C LEU A 482 6.00 -13.86 22.60
N ASN A 483 5.31 -13.26 23.56
CA ASN A 483 4.00 -13.70 24.05
C ASN A 483 3.95 -15.16 24.57
N GLY A 484 5.11 -15.74 24.91
CA GLY A 484 5.23 -17.16 25.30
C GLY A 484 5.10 -18.15 24.14
N SER A 485 5.16 -17.69 22.88
CA SER A 485 5.03 -18.52 21.68
C SER A 485 6.18 -19.53 21.56
N PRO A 486 5.91 -20.82 21.26
CA PRO A 486 6.95 -21.77 20.90
C PRO A 486 7.53 -21.47 19.50
N LYS A 487 8.55 -22.23 19.08
CA LYS A 487 9.06 -22.18 17.70
C LYS A 487 7.99 -22.61 16.69
N TYR A 488 8.13 -22.12 15.46
CA TYR A 488 7.05 -22.03 14.47
C TYR A 488 6.22 -23.31 14.31
N ALA A 489 6.86 -24.48 14.18
CA ALA A 489 6.15 -25.75 14.04
C ALA A 489 5.12 -26.00 15.16
N GLY A 490 5.48 -25.73 16.41
CA GLY A 490 4.56 -25.82 17.54
C GLY A 490 3.58 -24.65 17.64
N ALA A 491 3.93 -23.48 17.10
CA ALA A 491 3.07 -22.29 17.12
C ALA A 491 1.92 -22.40 16.11
N ILE A 492 2.20 -22.90 14.90
CA ILE A 492 1.18 -23.16 13.88
C ILE A 492 0.30 -24.36 14.28
N ASP A 493 0.89 -25.45 14.80
CA ASP A 493 0.12 -26.62 15.24
C ASP A 493 -0.84 -26.30 16.40
N ALA A 494 -0.50 -25.32 17.25
CA ALA A 494 -1.37 -24.85 18.32
C ALA A 494 -2.44 -23.83 17.88
N GLN A 495 -2.22 -23.08 16.79
CA GLN A 495 -3.02 -21.89 16.44
C GLN A 495 -3.67 -21.93 15.05
N LYS A 496 -3.39 -22.92 14.18
CA LYS A 496 -3.99 -23.04 12.83
C LYS A 496 -5.52 -23.00 12.84
N ASN A 497 -6.17 -23.48 13.91
CA ASN A 497 -7.62 -23.39 14.06
C ASN A 497 -8.14 -21.95 14.00
N VAL A 498 -7.40 -20.94 14.49
CA VAL A 498 -7.81 -19.52 14.43
C VAL A 498 -7.89 -19.03 12.97
N ILE A 499 -6.98 -19.52 12.11
CA ILE A 499 -7.02 -19.26 10.66
C ILE A 499 -8.22 -19.98 10.03
N LEU A 500 -8.44 -21.26 10.37
CA LEU A 500 -9.56 -22.05 9.86
C LEU A 500 -10.92 -21.48 10.27
N ASP A 501 -11.08 -21.00 11.51
CA ASP A 501 -12.28 -20.34 12.00
C ASP A 501 -12.55 -19.02 11.23
N SER A 502 -11.49 -18.26 10.90
CA SER A 502 -11.60 -17.06 10.05
C SER A 502 -12.03 -17.41 8.61
N MET A 503 -11.48 -18.48 8.03
CA MET A 503 -11.89 -18.97 6.71
C MET A 503 -13.36 -19.47 6.72
N ALA A 504 -13.74 -20.25 7.74
CA ALA A 504 -15.10 -20.76 7.90
C ALA A 504 -16.12 -19.62 8.08
N ALA A 505 -15.75 -18.52 8.72
CA ALA A 505 -16.60 -17.32 8.82
C ALA A 505 -16.82 -16.63 7.46
N VAL A 506 -15.83 -16.66 6.56
CA VAL A 506 -15.99 -16.22 5.16
C VAL A 506 -16.90 -17.18 4.39
N GLU A 507 -16.64 -18.48 4.46
CA GLU A 507 -17.45 -19.53 3.80
C GLU A 507 -18.92 -19.51 4.25
N GLN A 508 -19.18 -19.36 5.55
CA GLN A 508 -20.53 -19.20 6.10
C GLN A 508 -21.23 -17.96 5.52
N THR A 509 -20.49 -16.87 5.31
CA THR A 509 -21.04 -15.64 4.75
C THR A 509 -21.36 -15.83 3.26
N ILE A 510 -20.42 -16.39 2.48
CA ILE A 510 -20.63 -16.72 1.06
C ILE A 510 -21.83 -17.65 0.89
N GLY A 511 -21.86 -18.74 1.66
CA GLY A 511 -22.93 -19.74 1.66
C GLY A 511 -24.29 -19.23 2.16
N SER A 512 -24.35 -18.10 2.85
CA SER A 512 -25.64 -17.45 3.17
C SER A 512 -26.29 -16.76 1.98
N GLY A 513 -25.53 -16.47 0.91
CA GLY A 513 -25.97 -15.68 -0.25
C GLY A 513 -26.04 -14.16 0.02
N GLU A 514 -26.38 -13.77 1.24
CA GLU A 514 -26.50 -12.37 1.68
C GLU A 514 -25.14 -11.65 1.74
N SER A 515 -25.16 -10.34 1.51
CA SER A 515 -24.01 -9.46 1.78
C SER A 515 -24.13 -8.90 3.19
N LYS A 516 -23.01 -8.76 3.92
CA LYS A 516 -22.99 -8.23 5.29
C LYS A 516 -21.83 -7.27 5.51
N ASP A 517 -21.89 -6.52 6.60
CA ASP A 517 -20.67 -5.92 7.14
C ASP A 517 -19.87 -6.90 8.00
N ASN A 518 -18.55 -6.73 7.98
CA ASN A 518 -17.56 -7.43 8.77
C ASN A 518 -16.45 -6.49 9.30
N MET A 519 -16.56 -5.18 9.04
CA MET A 519 -15.64 -4.17 9.56
C MET A 519 -16.04 -3.81 10.99
N PRO A 520 -15.09 -3.74 11.94
CA PRO A 520 -15.39 -3.27 13.29
C PRO A 520 -15.41 -1.74 13.35
N PRO A 521 -16.24 -1.14 14.23
CA PRO A 521 -16.22 0.29 14.50
C PRO A 521 -14.83 0.86 14.80
N THR A 522 -14.61 2.08 14.32
CA THR A 522 -13.39 2.86 14.55
C THR A 522 -13.62 3.99 15.56
N TYR A 523 -12.54 4.57 16.05
CA TYR A 523 -12.58 5.67 17.02
C TYR A 523 -11.73 6.84 16.53
N ALA A 524 -12.29 8.04 16.59
CA ALA A 524 -11.62 9.28 16.21
C ALA A 524 -11.54 10.22 17.44
N THR A 525 -10.38 10.81 17.68
CA THR A 525 -10.25 11.87 18.69
C THR A 525 -10.87 13.18 18.16
N THR A 526 -11.40 14.01 19.06
CA THR A 526 -12.03 15.30 18.71
C THR A 526 -11.02 16.43 18.55
N GLY A 527 -9.72 16.14 18.66
CA GLY A 527 -8.66 17.15 18.82
C GLY A 527 -8.55 17.73 20.24
N VAL A 528 -9.50 17.46 21.14
CA VAL A 528 -9.41 17.84 22.55
C VAL A 528 -8.52 16.83 23.30
N PRO A 529 -7.44 17.26 23.98
CA PRO A 529 -6.60 16.35 24.78
C PRO A 529 -7.41 15.64 25.86
N ILE A 530 -7.13 14.34 26.08
CA ILE A 530 -7.77 13.51 27.11
C ILE A 530 -7.12 13.84 28.46
N ALA A 531 -7.45 15.02 28.99
CA ALA A 531 -6.91 15.58 30.21
C ALA A 531 -8.03 15.90 31.22
N VAL A 532 -7.86 15.48 32.46
CA VAL A 532 -8.86 15.58 33.54
C VAL A 532 -8.21 16.03 34.84
N ALA A 533 -8.95 16.81 35.63
CA ALA A 533 -8.42 17.35 36.89
C ALA A 533 -8.29 16.26 37.96
N ALA A 534 -7.21 16.31 38.74
CA ALA A 534 -7.04 15.46 39.91
C ALA A 534 -8.22 15.64 40.90
N GLY A 535 -8.81 14.51 41.31
CA GLY A 535 -10.02 14.45 42.14
C GLY A 535 -11.35 14.40 41.38
N THR A 536 -11.35 14.36 40.04
CA THR A 536 -12.59 14.21 39.24
C THR A 536 -13.22 12.82 39.44
N ASP A 537 -14.54 12.77 39.68
CA ASP A 537 -15.32 11.53 39.71
C ASP A 537 -15.40 10.92 38.29
N PRO A 538 -14.91 9.69 38.05
CA PRO A 538 -14.90 9.08 36.72
C PRO A 538 -16.28 8.92 36.09
N SER A 539 -17.34 8.78 36.90
CA SER A 539 -18.72 8.67 36.44
C SER A 539 -19.33 10.01 35.97
N SER A 540 -18.66 11.13 36.25
CA SER A 540 -19.05 12.46 35.80
C SER A 540 -18.40 12.89 34.47
N ILE A 541 -17.42 12.13 33.98
CA ILE A 541 -16.62 12.49 32.81
C ILE A 541 -17.39 12.17 31.52
N LYS A 542 -17.41 13.16 30.61
CA LYS A 542 -18.02 13.07 29.29
C LYS A 542 -17.00 12.63 28.24
N TRP A 543 -16.77 11.33 28.14
CA TRP A 543 -15.75 10.78 27.23
C TRP A 543 -16.02 11.09 25.74
N ASP A 544 -17.29 11.37 25.39
CA ASP A 544 -17.74 11.84 24.09
C ASP A 544 -17.20 13.24 23.70
N THR A 545 -16.67 14.03 24.64
CA THR A 545 -16.00 15.30 24.29
C THR A 545 -14.57 15.11 23.75
N PHE A 546 -13.95 13.95 23.99
CA PHE A 546 -12.58 13.66 23.57
C PHE A 546 -12.49 12.63 22.44
N VAL A 547 -13.43 11.69 22.38
CA VAL A 547 -13.45 10.59 21.41
C VAL A 547 -14.86 10.38 20.86
N LYS A 548 -14.98 10.18 19.55
CA LYS A 548 -16.18 9.66 18.88
C LYS A 548 -15.97 8.20 18.47
N ALA A 549 -17.02 7.41 18.57
CA ALA A 549 -17.12 6.11 17.92
C ALA A 549 -17.84 6.27 16.59
N GLN A 550 -17.32 5.68 15.52
CA GLN A 550 -17.90 5.76 14.18
C GLN A 550 -17.75 4.43 13.45
N ASP A 551 -18.75 4.08 12.68
CA ASP A 551 -18.75 2.92 11.82
C ASP A 551 -18.91 3.31 10.35
N GLY A 552 -18.41 2.47 9.44
CA GLY A 552 -18.49 2.69 8.01
C GLY A 552 -19.94 2.66 7.50
N ILE A 553 -20.74 1.68 7.92
CA ILE A 553 -22.10 1.46 7.43
C ILE A 553 -23.14 2.15 8.31
N ASP A 554 -23.01 2.07 9.64
CA ASP A 554 -23.96 2.67 10.61
C ASP A 554 -23.72 4.16 10.89
N GLY A 555 -22.52 4.70 10.61
CA GLY A 555 -22.17 6.10 10.84
C GLY A 555 -21.73 6.40 12.30
N GLU A 556 -22.00 7.61 12.80
CA GLU A 556 -21.59 7.97 14.18
C GLU A 556 -22.40 7.17 15.22
N LEU A 557 -21.70 6.30 15.96
CA LEU A 557 -22.33 5.43 16.95
C LEU A 557 -22.62 6.20 18.25
N PRO A 558 -23.83 6.08 18.83
CA PRO A 558 -24.17 6.76 20.08
C PRO A 558 -23.21 6.37 21.21
N PHE A 559 -22.48 7.34 21.78
CA PHE A 559 -21.45 7.05 22.79
C PHE A 559 -22.00 6.34 24.04
N GLY A 560 -23.30 6.47 24.34
CA GLY A 560 -23.97 5.70 25.40
C GLY A 560 -23.99 4.17 25.19
N ASN A 561 -23.64 3.68 24.00
CA ASN A 561 -23.43 2.26 23.70
C ASN A 561 -21.97 1.81 23.89
N VAL A 562 -21.03 2.75 24.06
CA VAL A 562 -19.60 2.47 24.23
C VAL A 562 -19.36 1.99 25.67
N THR A 563 -18.78 0.80 25.79
CA THR A 563 -18.21 0.32 27.05
C THR A 563 -16.93 1.09 27.33
N VAL A 564 -16.86 1.74 28.49
CA VAL A 564 -15.71 2.52 28.95
C VAL A 564 -15.07 1.83 30.14
N ASP A 565 -13.78 1.52 30.05
CA ASP A 565 -12.95 1.08 31.18
C ASP A 565 -11.83 2.09 31.43
N VAL A 566 -11.73 2.53 32.69
CA VAL A 566 -10.72 3.46 33.20
C VAL A 566 -10.10 2.97 34.51
N SER A 567 -10.20 1.66 34.79
CA SER A 567 -9.75 1.02 36.03
C SER A 567 -8.23 1.10 36.26
N THR A 568 -7.46 1.43 35.22
CA THR A 568 -6.01 1.67 35.26
C THR A 568 -5.63 3.09 35.71
N VAL A 569 -6.56 4.05 35.67
CA VAL A 569 -6.31 5.47 35.98
C VAL A 569 -6.53 5.76 37.46
N LYS A 570 -5.56 6.43 38.09
CA LYS A 570 -5.69 6.93 39.46
C LYS A 570 -6.06 8.41 39.42
N PHE A 571 -7.36 8.69 39.34
CA PHE A 571 -7.88 10.06 39.22
C PHE A 571 -7.56 10.97 40.41
N ASP A 572 -7.09 10.44 41.55
CA ASP A 572 -6.59 11.21 42.70
C ASP A 572 -5.11 11.61 42.60
N THR A 573 -4.38 11.06 41.63
CA THR A 573 -2.92 11.10 41.54
C THR A 573 -2.51 11.70 40.20
N VAL A 574 -1.84 12.86 40.23
CA VAL A 574 -1.30 13.52 39.03
C VAL A 574 -0.35 12.59 38.28
N GLY A 575 -0.54 12.47 36.97
CA GLY A 575 0.26 11.60 36.11
C GLY A 575 -0.40 11.31 34.76
N GLN A 576 0.38 10.78 33.82
CA GLN A 576 -0.12 10.22 32.57
C GLN A 576 -0.32 8.71 32.75
N TYR A 577 -1.48 8.21 32.32
CA TYR A 577 -1.88 6.81 32.42
C TYR A 577 -2.06 6.27 31.00
N ASP A 578 -1.02 5.65 30.46
CA ASP A 578 -1.05 5.05 29.12
C ASP A 578 -2.00 3.84 29.10
N GLY A 579 -2.88 3.78 28.09
CA GLY A 579 -4.01 2.84 28.09
C GLY A 579 -5.05 3.14 29.19
N GLY A 580 -5.05 4.35 29.75
CA GLY A 580 -5.96 4.81 30.80
C GLY A 580 -7.43 4.87 30.41
N LEU A 581 -7.74 5.04 29.12
CA LEU A 581 -9.11 5.04 28.59
C LEU A 581 -9.25 3.93 27.56
N ALA A 582 -9.69 2.76 27.99
CA ALA A 582 -10.03 1.65 27.10
C ALA A 582 -11.52 1.73 26.70
N LEU A 583 -11.79 1.60 25.40
CA LEU A 583 -13.14 1.68 24.84
C LEU A 583 -13.46 0.41 24.04
N SER A 584 -14.71 -0.04 24.11
CA SER A 584 -15.25 -1.03 23.18
C SER A 584 -16.70 -0.76 22.80
N VAL A 585 -17.06 -1.02 21.54
CA VAL A 585 -18.43 -0.84 21.02
C VAL A 585 -18.72 -1.86 19.93
N LYS A 586 -20.00 -2.16 19.71
CA LYS A 586 -20.46 -2.97 18.58
C LYS A 586 -21.35 -2.15 17.65
N ASP A 587 -21.24 -2.45 16.36
CA ASP A 587 -22.15 -2.00 15.30
C ASP A 587 -23.48 -2.80 15.33
N ALA A 588 -24.35 -2.58 14.36
CA ALA A 588 -25.58 -3.34 14.16
C ALA A 588 -25.34 -4.76 13.61
N ALA A 589 -24.18 -5.04 13.01
CA ALA A 589 -23.81 -6.37 12.50
C ALA A 589 -23.24 -7.31 13.58
N GLY A 590 -22.81 -6.77 14.73
CA GLY A 590 -22.20 -7.46 15.87
C GLY A 590 -20.66 -7.42 15.92
N ASN A 591 -19.99 -6.78 14.95
CA ASN A 591 -18.54 -6.60 14.92
C ASN A 591 -18.11 -5.68 16.08
N GLU A 592 -16.96 -5.95 16.70
CA GLU A 592 -16.54 -5.25 17.93
C GLU A 592 -15.29 -4.40 17.71
N GLY A 593 -15.48 -3.09 17.74
CA GLY A 593 -14.40 -2.10 17.73
C GLY A 593 -13.79 -1.94 19.12
N LYS A 594 -12.47 -1.82 19.20
CA LYS A 594 -11.70 -1.61 20.44
C LYS A 594 -10.57 -0.61 20.23
N THR A 595 -10.30 0.22 21.24
CA THR A 595 -9.15 1.13 21.27
C THR A 595 -8.75 1.43 22.72
N SER A 596 -7.57 2.02 22.91
CA SER A 596 -7.13 2.53 24.21
C SER A 596 -6.31 3.81 24.04
N TYR A 597 -6.61 4.83 24.84
CA TYR A 597 -5.88 6.11 24.86
C TYR A 597 -5.20 6.35 26.21
N ALA A 598 -4.16 7.19 26.21
CA ALA A 598 -3.60 7.72 27.44
C ALA A 598 -4.58 8.74 28.08
N VAL A 599 -4.61 8.79 29.42
CA VAL A 599 -5.34 9.80 30.20
C VAL A 599 -4.35 10.62 31.01
N ILE A 600 -4.38 11.94 30.86
CA ILE A 600 -3.59 12.86 31.68
C ILE A 600 -4.45 13.29 32.88
N VAL A 601 -3.99 12.99 34.09
CA VAL A 601 -4.55 13.55 35.34
C VAL A 601 -3.66 14.73 35.75
N TYR A 602 -4.17 15.95 35.64
CA TYR A 602 -3.40 17.17 35.92
C TYR A 602 -3.78 17.82 37.25
N ASP A 603 -2.89 18.64 37.82
CA ASP A 603 -3.18 19.42 39.03
C ASP A 603 -4.03 20.67 38.71
N PRO A 604 -5.31 20.73 39.12
CA PRO A 604 -6.16 21.89 38.86
C PRO A 604 -5.77 23.14 39.67
N ASN A 605 -4.80 23.02 40.59
CA ASN A 605 -4.26 24.11 41.38
C ASN A 605 -2.88 24.58 40.88
N ASN A 606 -2.40 24.07 39.72
CA ASN A 606 -1.14 24.54 39.16
C ASN A 606 -1.21 26.04 38.87
N THR A 607 -0.21 26.78 39.34
CA THR A 607 0.00 28.22 39.07
C THR A 607 1.36 28.49 38.40
N THR A 608 2.03 27.45 37.92
CA THR A 608 3.33 27.52 37.24
C THR A 608 3.11 27.49 35.73
N PRO A 609 3.47 28.57 34.99
CA PRO A 609 3.39 28.57 33.53
C PRO A 609 4.23 27.46 32.89
N PRO A 610 3.79 26.91 31.74
CA PRO A 610 4.53 25.89 31.02
C PRO A 610 5.88 26.39 30.48
N THR A 611 6.82 25.48 30.29
CA THR A 611 8.09 25.74 29.60
C THR A 611 7.87 25.65 28.10
N LEU A 612 8.19 26.72 27.35
CA LEU A 612 8.09 26.79 25.90
C LEU A 612 9.43 27.24 25.30
N THR A 613 10.03 26.44 24.41
CA THR A 613 11.30 26.74 23.75
C THR A 613 11.27 26.41 22.25
N ALA A 614 11.83 27.28 21.42
CA ALA A 614 12.00 27.04 19.99
C ALA A 614 13.19 26.11 19.74
N LYS A 615 13.17 25.43 18.59
CA LYS A 615 14.35 24.71 18.08
C LYS A 615 15.49 25.69 17.78
N ALA A 616 16.72 25.19 17.88
CA ALA A 616 17.91 25.95 17.48
C ALA A 616 17.92 26.29 15.98
N GLU A 617 17.42 25.36 15.16
CA GLU A 617 17.10 25.56 13.74
C GLU A 617 15.73 24.95 13.45
N TYR A 618 14.92 25.64 12.64
CA TYR A 618 13.60 25.19 12.20
C TYR A 618 13.41 25.49 10.72
N ARG A 619 12.39 24.87 10.11
CA ARG A 619 12.16 25.02 8.67
C ARG A 619 11.79 26.47 8.31
N LYS A 620 12.02 26.81 7.04
CA LYS A 620 11.44 27.99 6.41
C LYS A 620 10.03 27.68 5.92
N VAL A 621 9.24 28.73 5.76
CA VAL A 621 7.93 28.70 5.09
C VAL A 621 8.17 29.01 3.62
N LYS A 622 7.46 28.33 2.72
CA LYS A 622 7.56 28.63 1.27
C LYS A 622 6.71 29.85 0.92
N VAL A 623 7.11 30.59 -0.11
CA VAL A 623 6.20 31.56 -0.75
C VAL A 623 4.88 30.87 -1.14
N ASP A 624 3.77 31.56 -0.85
CA ASP A 624 2.39 31.11 -1.06
C ASP A 624 1.97 29.83 -0.29
N GLU A 625 2.71 29.43 0.76
CA GLU A 625 2.32 28.32 1.65
C GLU A 625 1.14 28.71 2.56
N ASP A 626 0.18 27.80 2.78
CA ASP A 626 -0.97 28.04 3.66
C ASP A 626 -0.53 28.12 5.14
N ALA A 627 -0.40 29.35 5.65
CA ALA A 627 -0.06 29.66 7.03
C ALA A 627 -0.99 29.03 8.08
N SER A 628 -2.23 28.65 7.71
CA SER A 628 -3.18 27.97 8.60
C SER A 628 -2.99 26.46 8.67
N ALA A 629 -2.27 25.86 7.71
CA ALA A 629 -1.91 24.45 7.68
C ALA A 629 -0.53 24.14 8.34
N ILE A 630 0.24 25.17 8.70
CA ILE A 630 1.56 25.02 9.33
C ILE A 630 1.43 24.39 10.73
N ASN A 631 2.17 23.30 10.97
CA ASN A 631 2.21 22.66 12.28
C ASN A 631 3.22 23.38 13.21
N TRP A 632 2.79 24.51 13.77
CA TRP A 632 3.63 25.38 14.59
C TRP A 632 4.33 24.66 15.77
N GLY A 633 3.70 23.65 16.36
CA GLY A 633 4.27 22.86 17.45
C GLY A 633 5.37 21.88 17.00
N ASN A 634 5.16 21.15 15.91
CA ASN A 634 6.15 20.17 15.43
C ASN A 634 7.24 20.81 14.55
N ASP A 635 6.95 21.88 13.82
CA ASP A 635 7.89 22.52 12.90
C ASP A 635 8.91 23.37 13.65
N PHE A 636 8.47 24.20 14.62
CA PHE A 636 9.29 25.28 15.22
C PHE A 636 9.66 25.06 16.70
N VAL A 637 8.92 24.24 17.46
CA VAL A 637 9.09 24.11 18.92
C VAL A 637 9.86 22.85 19.30
N GLU A 638 10.86 23.05 20.16
CA GLU A 638 11.69 21.98 20.73
C GLU A 638 10.97 21.37 21.93
N GLN A 639 10.57 22.20 22.89
CA GLN A 639 9.89 21.78 24.12
C GLN A 639 8.65 22.64 24.38
N ALA A 640 7.54 21.99 24.70
CA ALA A 640 6.36 22.62 25.28
C ALA A 640 5.82 21.68 26.36
N VAL A 641 6.13 21.93 27.63
CA VAL A 641 5.73 21.05 28.75
C VAL A 641 5.22 21.83 29.95
N ASP A 642 4.34 21.21 30.74
CA ASP A 642 3.88 21.76 32.02
C ASP A 642 4.87 21.52 33.17
N LYS A 643 4.45 21.78 34.42
CA LYS A 643 5.31 21.57 35.61
C LYS A 643 5.54 20.10 35.98
N ASP A 644 4.65 19.20 35.57
CA ASP A 644 4.68 17.78 35.90
C ASP A 644 5.33 16.94 34.76
N GLY A 645 5.52 17.57 33.59
CA GLY A 645 6.26 17.04 32.45
C GLY A 645 5.38 16.61 31.27
N PHE A 646 4.08 16.91 31.28
CA PHE A 646 3.18 16.55 30.19
C PHE A 646 3.47 17.37 28.94
N ASP A 647 3.47 16.73 27.77
CA ASP A 647 3.64 17.41 26.48
C ASP A 647 2.39 18.26 26.16
N LEU A 648 2.63 19.50 25.75
CA LEU A 648 1.64 20.50 25.38
C LEU A 648 1.78 20.95 23.91
N LYS A 649 2.58 20.28 23.07
CA LYS A 649 2.78 20.70 21.66
C LYS A 649 1.48 20.77 20.85
N SER A 650 0.49 19.92 21.17
CA SER A 650 -0.87 19.98 20.61
C SER A 650 -1.64 21.25 20.97
N ASN A 651 -1.26 21.93 22.05
CA ASN A 651 -1.95 23.09 22.60
C ASN A 651 -1.31 24.42 22.13
N ILE A 652 -0.32 24.35 21.22
CA ILE A 652 0.35 25.53 20.69
C ILE A 652 -0.56 26.22 19.68
N THR A 653 -0.73 27.53 19.86
CA THR A 653 -1.40 28.44 18.93
C THR A 653 -0.41 29.50 18.47
N ALA A 654 -0.56 29.98 17.24
CA ALA A 654 0.34 30.99 16.66
C ALA A 654 -0.46 32.24 16.24
N ASP A 655 -0.01 33.42 16.67
CA ASP A 655 -0.45 34.68 16.08
C ASP A 655 0.30 34.89 14.75
N ILE A 656 -0.36 34.48 13.67
CA ILE A 656 0.10 34.66 12.29
C ILE A 656 -0.38 35.98 11.67
N GLY A 657 -0.98 36.90 12.44
CA GLY A 657 -1.50 38.19 11.93
C GLY A 657 -0.43 39.13 11.36
N SER A 658 0.84 38.86 11.66
CA SER A 658 2.04 39.54 11.17
C SER A 658 2.73 38.84 9.98
N LEU A 659 2.36 37.59 9.67
CA LEU A 659 3.04 36.75 8.68
C LEU A 659 2.48 36.96 7.27
N ASP A 660 3.31 37.50 6.37
CA ASP A 660 3.00 37.57 4.94
C ASP A 660 3.75 36.46 4.18
N VAL A 661 3.03 35.38 3.86
CA VAL A 661 3.56 34.25 3.07
C VAL A 661 3.72 34.58 1.57
N THR A 662 3.21 35.70 1.09
CA THR A 662 3.27 36.08 -0.34
C THR A 662 4.52 36.89 -0.70
N THR A 663 5.26 37.35 0.32
CA THR A 663 6.49 38.15 0.16
C THR A 663 7.67 37.46 0.84
N PRO A 664 8.78 37.17 0.12
CA PRO A 664 10.01 36.69 0.76
C PRO A 664 10.54 37.67 1.80
N GLY A 665 10.81 37.18 3.01
CA GLY A 665 11.08 38.04 4.16
C GLY A 665 11.34 37.26 5.46
N THR A 666 11.34 37.97 6.58
CA THR A 666 11.37 37.36 7.92
C THR A 666 10.40 38.10 8.82
N TYR A 667 9.53 37.34 9.49
CA TYR A 667 8.34 37.83 10.18
C TYR A 667 8.32 37.31 11.62
N ASP A 668 8.07 38.19 12.58
CA ASP A 668 7.91 37.80 13.98
C ASP A 668 6.53 37.15 14.18
N VAL A 669 6.51 35.87 14.54
CA VAL A 669 5.31 35.09 14.89
C VAL A 669 5.35 34.77 16.38
N THR A 670 4.25 35.01 17.10
CA THR A 670 4.19 34.70 18.55
C THR A 670 3.43 33.41 18.78
N LEU A 671 4.13 32.41 19.31
CA LEU A 671 3.59 31.14 19.76
C LEU A 671 3.11 31.26 21.20
N THR A 672 1.89 30.80 21.47
CA THR A 672 1.30 30.70 22.81
C THR A 672 0.98 29.24 23.10
N VAL A 673 1.42 28.74 24.24
CA VAL A 673 1.00 27.42 24.76
C VAL A 673 0.33 27.59 26.12
N THR A 674 -0.74 26.83 26.34
CA THR A 674 -1.51 26.85 27.59
C THR A 674 -1.56 25.43 28.17
N ASP A 675 -1.28 25.31 29.47
CA ASP A 675 -1.38 24.05 30.20
C ASP A 675 -2.85 23.69 30.51
N PHE A 676 -3.08 22.49 31.06
CA PHE A 676 -4.42 22.00 31.38
C PHE A 676 -5.09 22.73 32.57
N ALA A 677 -4.32 23.49 33.36
CA ALA A 677 -4.83 24.33 34.45
C ALA A 677 -5.15 25.78 34.00
N GLY A 678 -4.76 26.16 32.77
CA GLY A 678 -4.99 27.48 32.18
C GLY A 678 -3.82 28.46 32.31
N ASN A 679 -2.63 28.02 32.75
CA ASN A 679 -1.42 28.85 32.75
C ASN A 679 -0.83 28.90 31.33
N ALA A 680 -0.49 30.09 30.85
CA ALA A 680 0.01 30.30 29.49
C ALA A 680 1.47 30.81 29.46
N ALA A 681 2.24 30.34 28.48
CA ALA A 681 3.56 30.84 28.12
C ALA A 681 3.58 31.31 26.67
N ASN A 682 4.39 32.34 26.39
CA ASN A 682 4.47 33.02 25.09
C ASN A 682 5.92 33.05 24.61
N LEU A 683 6.15 32.81 23.32
CA LEU A 683 7.46 32.83 22.69
C LEU A 683 7.36 33.43 21.27
N THR A 684 8.05 34.53 21.02
CA THR A 684 8.17 35.10 19.66
C THR A 684 9.35 34.46 18.92
N ILE A 685 9.11 34.01 17.70
CA ILE A 685 10.10 33.41 16.78
C ILE A 685 10.16 34.20 15.47
N ALA A 686 11.33 34.19 14.81
CA ALA A 686 11.55 34.87 13.54
C ALA A 686 11.41 33.88 12.37
N VAL A 687 10.28 33.93 11.68
CA VAL A 687 9.93 32.98 10.61
C VAL A 687 10.36 33.52 9.26
N THR A 688 11.26 32.83 8.55
CA THR A 688 11.67 33.19 7.18
C THR A 688 10.74 32.57 6.14
N VAL A 689 10.33 33.39 5.17
CA VAL A 689 9.58 33.02 3.96
C VAL A 689 10.52 33.16 2.75
N GLU A 690 10.65 32.12 1.92
CA GLU A 690 11.43 32.15 0.66
C GLU A 690 10.92 31.20 -0.45
#